data_AF-A0A3E2C590-F1
#
_entry.id   AF-A0A3E2C590-F1
#
_cell.length_a   1.000
_cell.length_b   1.000
_cell.length_c   1.000
_cell.angle_alpha   90.00
_cell.angle_beta   90.00
_cell.angle_gamma   90.00
#
_symmetry.space_group_name_H-M   'P 1'
#
loop_
_entity.id
_entity.type
_entity.pdbx_description
1 polymer ?
#
loop_
_entity_poly.entity_id
_entity_poly.type
_entity_poly.pdbx_seq_one_letter_code
_entity_poly.pdbx_strand_id
1 'polypeptide(L)'
;YKYAESEDFEILLFGYSVDGSEVQVVDLAQGETIPDTVLSALTDETVTKWAFNAQFERVCLSRYLRDKGINVNPGQTVKSEGLFLNPSSWHCTMIWSATLGLPMSLETVGTVLGLDKQKLTEGKNLIKYFCLPCNPTKVNGGRTRNKYFHDKEKWDLFKSYNKRDVEVEMSIQEKLSRFPVPDFLWQEFYLDQTINDRGIEIDPLFVESAIKLDQEVKTHLVDELKHITGLENPNSVLQMRSWLKKHGLEMESLGKKEVAKELKTVGKELAEVLRLRQQLAKSSVKKYTAMKNAACMDYRERGMFRFYGANRTGRFAGRLVQLQNLPQNHLPDLAEARSLVKQGNVEALEMLYEDIPDTLSQLIRTAFIPRTGFKFIVADFSAIEARVLAWLAGEKWRMRVFEEGKDIYCSSASQMFSVPVEKHGVNGHLRQKGKIAELACIAEGELVLTDEGLVPIEEVTTKQKVWDGENWVNHNGVVFKGVKEVIEYEGLRATPDHLVWVKGKPKPIRFIESAICKTHLIQTGDGRRTIRLGENHKCRETLESKAKPLLCTDTMRRVRKRPMAGLKQSKVGQIKRVSSLLAAETNTNMARKAAKCCKTAMRQSKRSKLQKLWCKRDKVVLPFCFRSRLVDFTRGRQCAKRLGIRSDKYKRQLRKRKYPLCSKNSQSKQQAERYPNTV
;
A
#
# COMPACT_ATOMS: atom_id res chain seq x y z
N TYR A 1 -0.51 -7.33 -18.36
CA TYR A 1 -1.53 -8.24 -18.93
C TYR A 1 -1.03 -9.01 -20.16
N LYS A 2 0.30 -9.11 -20.37
CA LYS A 2 0.92 -9.79 -21.51
C LYS A 2 0.39 -11.20 -21.78
N TYR A 3 0.00 -11.93 -20.73
CA TYR A 3 -0.59 -13.26 -20.85
C TYR A 3 -1.84 -13.32 -21.75
N ALA A 4 -2.65 -12.25 -21.81
CA ALA A 4 -3.87 -12.19 -22.62
C ALA A 4 -3.61 -11.66 -24.05
N GLU A 5 -2.39 -11.22 -24.34
CA GLU A 5 -1.97 -10.78 -25.69
C GLU A 5 -1.20 -11.87 -26.45
N SER A 6 -0.86 -12.97 -25.79
CA SER A 6 -0.23 -14.12 -26.45
C SER A 6 -1.13 -14.65 -27.57
N GLU A 7 -0.53 -15.04 -28.69
CA GLU A 7 -1.23 -15.72 -29.78
C GLU A 7 -1.78 -17.10 -29.35
N ASP A 8 -1.16 -17.71 -28.34
CA ASP A 8 -1.59 -18.98 -27.75
C ASP A 8 -2.72 -18.81 -26.70
N PHE A 9 -3.14 -17.58 -26.42
CA PHE A 9 -4.19 -17.33 -25.43
C PHE A 9 -5.55 -17.85 -25.94
N GLU A 10 -6.19 -18.70 -25.14
CA GLU A 10 -7.49 -19.29 -25.46
C GLU A 10 -8.31 -19.49 -24.17
N ILE A 11 -9.60 -19.17 -24.21
CA ILE A 11 -10.55 -19.55 -23.15
C ILE A 11 -11.14 -20.90 -23.54
N LEU A 12 -10.84 -21.92 -22.74
CA LEU A 12 -11.25 -23.30 -23.01
C LEU A 12 -12.65 -23.63 -22.50
N LEU A 13 -12.96 -23.16 -21.29
CA LEU A 13 -14.23 -23.39 -20.60
C LEU A 13 -14.71 -22.07 -20.00
N PHE A 14 -16.02 -21.84 -20.07
CA PHE A 14 -16.64 -20.66 -19.48
C PHE A 14 -17.82 -21.08 -18.59
N GLY A 15 -17.61 -20.99 -17.27
CA GLY A 15 -18.63 -21.27 -16.26
C GLY A 15 -19.34 -20.00 -15.83
N TYR A 16 -20.67 -20.02 -15.75
CA TYR A 16 -21.46 -18.87 -15.33
C TYR A 16 -22.76 -19.27 -14.63
N SER A 17 -23.34 -18.34 -13.89
CA SER A 17 -24.69 -18.43 -13.31
C SER A 17 -25.33 -17.04 -13.40
N VAL A 18 -26.63 -17.02 -13.66
CA VAL A 18 -27.43 -15.79 -13.81
C VAL A 18 -28.40 -15.71 -12.65
N ASP A 19 -28.31 -14.64 -11.85
CA ASP A 19 -29.20 -14.37 -10.71
C ASP A 19 -29.37 -15.55 -9.73
N GLY A 20 -28.29 -16.31 -9.52
CA GLY A 20 -28.28 -17.46 -8.61
C GLY A 20 -28.85 -18.76 -9.19
N SER A 21 -29.13 -18.80 -10.50
CA SER A 21 -29.56 -20.01 -11.20
C SER A 21 -28.47 -21.10 -11.25
N GLU A 22 -28.82 -22.30 -11.71
CA GLU A 22 -27.87 -23.39 -11.82
C GLU A 22 -26.68 -23.01 -12.71
N VAL A 23 -25.46 -23.29 -12.21
CA VAL A 23 -24.22 -23.03 -12.94
C VAL A 23 -24.19 -23.82 -14.25
N GLN A 24 -24.02 -23.09 -15.34
CA GLN A 24 -23.80 -23.62 -16.68
C GLN A 24 -22.31 -23.55 -17.03
N VAL A 25 -21.83 -24.50 -17.83
CA VAL A 25 -20.46 -24.52 -18.37
C VAL A 25 -20.57 -24.59 -19.89
N VAL A 26 -19.88 -23.67 -20.57
CA VAL A 26 -19.74 -23.64 -22.03
C VAL A 26 -18.38 -24.21 -22.40
N ASP A 27 -18.37 -25.26 -23.19
CA ASP A 27 -17.19 -25.93 -23.74
C ASP A 27 -16.74 -25.28 -25.06
N LEU A 28 -16.06 -24.15 -24.92
CA LEU A 28 -15.53 -23.38 -26.06
C LEU A 28 -14.52 -24.21 -26.88
N ALA A 29 -13.78 -25.11 -26.24
CA ALA A 29 -12.80 -25.96 -26.92
C ALA A 29 -13.45 -26.96 -27.89
N GLN A 30 -14.71 -27.36 -27.64
CA GLN A 30 -15.51 -28.19 -28.54
C GLN A 30 -16.40 -27.40 -29.50
N GLY A 31 -16.28 -26.07 -29.53
CA GLY A 31 -17.01 -25.20 -30.44
C GLY A 31 -18.38 -24.73 -29.92
N GLU A 32 -18.71 -24.96 -28.65
CA GLU A 32 -19.86 -24.31 -28.03
C GLU A 32 -19.66 -22.79 -28.00
N THR A 33 -20.76 -22.04 -27.94
CA THR A 33 -20.74 -20.58 -27.90
C THR A 33 -21.38 -20.06 -26.63
N ILE A 34 -20.80 -18.99 -26.08
CA ILE A 34 -21.43 -18.27 -24.96
C ILE A 34 -22.75 -17.66 -25.48
N PRO A 35 -23.88 -17.83 -24.78
CA PRO A 35 -25.16 -17.28 -25.23
C PRO A 35 -25.11 -15.77 -25.43
N ASP A 36 -25.79 -15.27 -26.46
CA ASP A 36 -25.79 -13.83 -26.82
C ASP A 36 -26.28 -12.93 -25.69
N THR A 37 -27.21 -13.43 -24.87
CA THR A 37 -27.70 -12.73 -23.66
C THR A 37 -26.58 -12.51 -22.65
N VAL A 38 -25.72 -13.52 -22.44
CA VAL A 38 -24.57 -13.45 -21.53
C VAL A 38 -23.48 -12.56 -22.13
N LEU A 39 -23.20 -12.67 -23.44
CA LEU A 39 -22.25 -11.79 -24.12
C LEU A 39 -22.66 -10.32 -24.02
N SER A 40 -23.94 -10.02 -24.24
CA SER A 40 -24.50 -8.67 -24.10
C SER A 40 -24.36 -8.17 -22.67
N ALA A 41 -24.68 -9.02 -21.68
CA ALA A 41 -24.55 -8.71 -20.28
C ALA A 41 -23.10 -8.36 -19.89
N LEU A 42 -22.08 -9.05 -20.43
CA LEU A 42 -20.67 -8.76 -20.13
C LEU A 42 -20.28 -7.30 -20.45
N THR A 43 -20.83 -6.74 -21.53
CA THR A 43 -20.55 -5.36 -21.97
C THR A 43 -21.50 -4.31 -21.37
N ASP A 44 -22.66 -4.71 -20.85
CA ASP A 44 -23.67 -3.80 -20.32
C ASP A 44 -23.34 -3.34 -18.89
N GLU A 45 -22.94 -2.09 -18.69
CA GLU A 45 -22.59 -1.55 -17.38
C GLU A 45 -23.74 -1.51 -16.36
N THR A 46 -24.99 -1.71 -16.78
CA THR A 46 -26.15 -1.79 -15.88
C THR A 46 -26.28 -3.17 -15.22
N VAL A 47 -25.68 -4.20 -15.82
CA VAL A 47 -25.63 -5.55 -15.26
C VAL A 47 -24.42 -5.68 -14.35
N THR A 48 -24.64 -6.13 -13.11
CA THR A 48 -23.55 -6.37 -12.15
C THR A 48 -22.94 -7.75 -12.37
N LYS A 49 -21.61 -7.81 -12.50
CA LYS A 49 -20.85 -9.07 -12.64
C LYS A 49 -20.07 -9.35 -11.38
N TRP A 50 -20.01 -10.61 -11.00
CA TRP A 50 -19.20 -11.11 -9.90
C TRP A 50 -18.18 -12.11 -10.44
N ALA A 51 -16.95 -12.00 -9.93
CA ALA A 51 -15.88 -12.95 -10.23
C ALA A 51 -14.86 -13.02 -9.09
N PHE A 52 -14.36 -14.21 -8.80
CA PHE A 52 -13.27 -14.43 -7.86
C PHE A 52 -11.98 -14.09 -8.59
N ASN A 53 -11.42 -12.90 -8.31
CA ASN A 53 -10.36 -12.25 -9.08
C ASN A 53 -10.87 -11.60 -10.39
N ALA A 54 -11.89 -10.75 -10.28
CA ALA A 54 -12.49 -10.00 -11.38
C ALA A 54 -11.50 -9.25 -12.29
N GLN A 55 -10.33 -8.83 -11.81
CA GLN A 55 -9.30 -8.23 -12.67
C GLN A 55 -8.87 -9.19 -13.78
N PHE A 56 -8.62 -10.46 -13.43
CA PHE A 56 -8.17 -11.47 -14.37
C PHE A 56 -9.27 -11.81 -15.38
N GLU A 57 -10.48 -12.11 -14.89
CA GLU A 57 -11.62 -12.46 -15.74
C GLU A 57 -11.92 -11.34 -16.76
N ARG A 58 -11.99 -10.10 -16.27
CA ARG A 58 -12.28 -8.94 -17.11
C ARG A 58 -11.25 -8.78 -18.23
N VAL A 59 -9.96 -9.00 -17.94
CA VAL A 59 -8.88 -8.89 -18.94
C VAL A 59 -8.97 -10.01 -19.99
N CYS A 60 -9.15 -11.25 -19.56
CA CYS A 60 -9.30 -12.42 -20.42
C CYS A 60 -10.53 -12.30 -21.32
N LEU A 61 -11.69 -11.98 -20.74
CA LEU A 61 -12.95 -11.80 -21.47
C LEU A 61 -12.88 -10.62 -22.43
N SER A 62 -12.16 -9.55 -22.08
CA SER A 62 -11.95 -8.43 -23.01
C SER A 62 -11.26 -8.87 -24.29
N ARG A 63 -10.23 -9.73 -24.19
CA ARG A 63 -9.54 -10.32 -25.36
C ARG A 63 -10.50 -11.16 -26.18
N TYR A 64 -11.18 -12.11 -25.54
CA TYR A 64 -12.16 -12.99 -26.20
C TYR A 64 -13.23 -12.21 -26.98
N LEU A 65 -13.83 -11.19 -26.35
CA LEU A 65 -14.86 -10.35 -26.99
C LEU A 65 -14.31 -9.58 -28.20
N ARG A 66 -13.09 -9.05 -28.11
CA ARG A 66 -12.44 -8.37 -29.25
C ARG A 66 -12.17 -9.32 -30.41
N ASP A 67 -11.75 -10.55 -30.12
CA ASP A 67 -11.50 -11.56 -31.16
C ASP A 67 -12.80 -11.98 -31.87
N LYS A 68 -13.95 -11.86 -31.19
CA LYS A 68 -15.30 -11.99 -31.76
C LYS A 68 -15.81 -10.71 -32.47
N GLY A 69 -15.02 -9.63 -32.52
CA GLY A 69 -15.42 -8.36 -33.11
C GLY A 69 -16.37 -7.52 -32.25
N ILE A 70 -16.56 -7.88 -30.97
CA ILE A 70 -17.43 -7.16 -30.04
C ILE A 70 -16.68 -6.00 -29.41
N ASN A 71 -17.29 -4.80 -29.46
CA ASN A 71 -16.72 -3.62 -28.84
C ASN A 71 -16.92 -3.65 -27.32
N VAL A 72 -15.82 -3.81 -26.58
CA VAL A 72 -15.82 -3.89 -25.10
C VAL A 72 -16.03 -2.55 -24.40
N ASN A 73 -15.94 -1.42 -25.12
CA ASN A 73 -16.11 -0.09 -24.54
C ASN A 73 -16.66 0.91 -25.59
N PRO A 74 -17.95 0.81 -25.94
CA PRO A 74 -18.56 1.60 -27.01
C PRO A 74 -18.54 3.12 -26.76
N GLY A 75 -18.38 3.56 -25.51
CA GLY A 75 -18.31 4.97 -25.12
C GLY A 75 -16.93 5.63 -25.19
N GLN A 76 -15.85 4.89 -25.46
CA GLN A 76 -14.48 5.42 -25.47
C GLN A 76 -13.84 5.36 -26.86
N THR A 77 -13.60 6.53 -27.46
CA THR A 77 -13.03 6.68 -28.82
C THR A 77 -11.49 6.68 -28.87
N VAL A 78 -10.80 6.55 -27.74
CA VAL A 78 -9.33 6.58 -27.67
C VAL A 78 -8.77 5.15 -27.68
N LYS A 79 -7.99 4.82 -28.72
CA LYS A 79 -7.43 3.48 -29.02
C LYS A 79 -6.74 2.72 -27.88
N SER A 80 -6.26 3.39 -26.81
CA SER A 80 -5.55 2.74 -25.68
C SER A 80 -6.38 2.60 -24.41
N GLU A 81 -7.51 3.30 -24.28
CA GLU A 81 -8.36 3.27 -23.07
C GLU A 81 -9.57 2.33 -23.24
N GLY A 82 -9.97 2.01 -24.47
CA GLY A 82 -11.07 1.08 -24.79
C GLY A 82 -10.69 -0.40 -24.92
N LEU A 83 -9.52 -0.83 -24.42
CA LEU A 83 -9.03 -2.21 -24.59
C LEU A 83 -9.59 -3.20 -23.56
N PHE A 84 -10.24 -2.73 -22.50
CA PHE A 84 -10.74 -3.62 -21.45
C PHE A 84 -12.16 -3.24 -21.07
N LEU A 85 -12.97 -4.24 -20.71
CA LEU A 85 -14.30 -4.10 -20.14
C LEU A 85 -14.24 -3.12 -18.96
N ASN A 86 -15.24 -2.25 -18.81
CA ASN A 86 -15.23 -1.23 -17.77
C ASN A 86 -15.32 -1.86 -16.36
N PRO A 87 -14.43 -1.52 -15.40
CA PRO A 87 -14.48 -2.09 -14.06
C PRO A 87 -15.69 -1.66 -13.22
N SER A 88 -16.44 -0.61 -13.60
CA SER A 88 -17.55 -0.04 -12.80
C SER A 88 -18.65 -1.03 -12.43
N SER A 89 -18.88 -2.04 -13.28
CA SER A 89 -19.92 -3.07 -13.13
C SER A 89 -19.39 -4.42 -12.62
N TRP A 90 -18.10 -4.49 -12.24
CA TRP A 90 -17.44 -5.74 -11.84
C TRP A 90 -17.09 -5.74 -10.36
N HIS A 91 -17.77 -6.58 -9.59
CA HIS A 91 -17.43 -6.85 -8.20
C HIS A 91 -16.50 -8.06 -8.07
N CYS A 92 -15.62 -8.00 -7.07
CA CYS A 92 -14.58 -9.00 -6.87
C CYS A 92 -14.73 -9.68 -5.51
N THR A 93 -15.15 -10.95 -5.52
CA THR A 93 -15.36 -11.76 -4.31
C THR A 93 -14.04 -12.00 -3.54
N MET A 94 -12.92 -12.05 -4.26
CA MET A 94 -11.57 -12.09 -3.67
C MET A 94 -11.24 -10.81 -2.88
N ILE A 95 -11.61 -9.63 -3.40
CA ILE A 95 -11.40 -8.36 -2.69
C ILE A 95 -12.34 -8.24 -1.51
N TRP A 96 -13.60 -8.65 -1.65
CA TRP A 96 -14.53 -8.72 -0.53
C TRP A 96 -13.94 -9.55 0.62
N SER A 97 -13.41 -10.74 0.30
CA SER A 97 -12.70 -11.59 1.26
C SER A 97 -11.54 -10.83 1.93
N ALA A 98 -10.69 -10.17 1.14
CA ALA A 98 -9.54 -9.43 1.65
C ALA A 98 -9.92 -8.28 2.60
N THR A 99 -11.04 -7.58 2.37
CA THR A 99 -11.52 -6.52 3.28
C THR A 99 -11.87 -7.01 4.68
N LEU A 100 -12.20 -8.30 4.81
CA LEU A 100 -12.50 -8.97 6.08
C LEU A 100 -11.27 -9.67 6.67
N GLY A 101 -10.09 -9.47 6.09
CA GLY A 101 -8.84 -10.11 6.51
C GLY A 101 -8.73 -11.58 6.10
N LEU A 102 -9.65 -12.09 5.27
CA LEU A 102 -9.60 -13.46 4.76
C LEU A 102 -8.46 -13.64 3.75
N PRO A 103 -8.04 -14.90 3.48
CA PRO A 103 -7.13 -15.23 2.40
C PRO A 103 -7.64 -14.75 1.03
N MET A 104 -6.76 -14.71 0.03
CA MET A 104 -7.08 -14.26 -1.34
C MET A 104 -7.15 -15.40 -2.37
N SER A 105 -7.11 -16.65 -1.92
CA SER A 105 -7.26 -17.85 -2.75
C SER A 105 -8.65 -18.46 -2.54
N LEU A 106 -9.30 -18.85 -3.63
CA LEU A 106 -10.65 -19.44 -3.58
C LEU A 106 -10.70 -20.66 -2.67
N GLU A 107 -9.70 -21.55 -2.82
CA GLU A 107 -9.49 -22.74 -1.98
C GLU A 107 -9.49 -22.39 -0.50
N THR A 108 -8.56 -21.53 -0.09
CA THR A 108 -8.33 -21.20 1.31
C THR A 108 -9.50 -20.41 1.90
N VAL A 109 -10.13 -19.49 1.15
CA VAL A 109 -11.34 -18.81 1.63
C VAL A 109 -12.47 -19.81 1.84
N GLY A 110 -12.68 -20.75 0.92
CA GLY A 110 -13.69 -21.79 1.05
C GLY A 110 -13.44 -22.68 2.28
N THR A 111 -12.18 -23.05 2.54
CA THR A 111 -11.78 -23.79 3.74
C THR A 111 -12.06 -22.98 5.02
N VAL A 112 -11.65 -21.71 5.07
CA VAL A 112 -11.88 -20.82 6.23
C VAL A 112 -13.37 -20.69 6.53
N LEU A 113 -14.19 -20.59 5.48
CA LEU A 113 -15.63 -20.44 5.63
C LEU A 113 -16.34 -21.76 5.92
N GLY A 114 -15.66 -22.91 5.85
CA GLY A 114 -16.28 -24.23 6.03
C GLY A 114 -17.32 -24.51 4.95
N LEU A 115 -16.94 -24.39 3.68
CA LEU A 115 -17.79 -24.79 2.55
C LEU A 115 -17.61 -26.29 2.27
N ASP A 116 -18.71 -27.01 2.07
CA ASP A 116 -18.71 -28.45 1.74
C ASP A 116 -18.18 -28.70 0.32
N LYS A 117 -18.48 -27.75 -0.58
CA LYS A 117 -17.98 -27.70 -1.95
C LYS A 117 -16.59 -27.06 -1.94
N GLN A 118 -15.56 -27.80 -1.52
CA GLN A 118 -14.18 -27.30 -1.57
C GLN A 118 -13.58 -27.49 -2.97
N LYS A 119 -12.65 -26.60 -3.32
CA LYS A 119 -11.86 -26.70 -4.55
C LYS A 119 -11.04 -28.00 -4.51
N LEU A 120 -11.22 -28.88 -5.50
CA LEU A 120 -10.48 -30.14 -5.57
C LEU A 120 -8.98 -29.88 -5.80
N THR A 121 -8.12 -30.55 -5.03
CA THR A 121 -6.66 -30.51 -5.17
C THR A 121 -6.22 -30.97 -6.57
N GLU A 122 -6.99 -31.88 -7.17
CA GLU A 122 -6.81 -32.42 -8.53
C GLU A 122 -6.93 -31.35 -9.62
N GLY A 123 -7.64 -30.25 -9.36
CA GLY A 123 -7.82 -29.16 -10.32
C GLY A 123 -6.52 -28.50 -10.78
N LYS A 124 -5.51 -28.42 -9.90
CA LYS A 124 -4.17 -27.90 -10.26
C LYS A 124 -3.50 -28.78 -11.32
N ASN A 125 -3.70 -30.09 -11.27
CA ASN A 125 -3.15 -31.03 -12.25
C ASN A 125 -3.88 -30.92 -13.59
N LEU A 126 -5.21 -30.76 -13.57
CA LEU A 126 -6.01 -30.56 -14.78
C LEU A 126 -5.65 -29.25 -15.51
N ILE A 127 -5.50 -28.14 -14.76
CA ILE A 127 -5.04 -26.86 -15.33
C ILE A 127 -3.66 -27.02 -15.96
N LYS A 128 -2.70 -27.65 -15.27
CA LYS A 128 -1.37 -27.90 -15.85
C LYS A 128 -1.44 -28.78 -17.09
N TYR A 129 -2.35 -29.76 -17.13
CA TYR A 129 -2.47 -30.68 -18.24
C TYR A 129 -3.03 -30.02 -19.49
N PHE A 130 -4.11 -29.22 -19.39
CA PHE A 130 -4.80 -28.63 -20.54
C PHE A 130 -4.37 -27.19 -20.89
N CYS A 131 -3.91 -26.41 -19.91
CA CYS A 131 -3.62 -24.97 -20.08
C CYS A 131 -2.12 -24.64 -20.20
N LEU A 132 -1.22 -25.61 -20.04
CA LEU A 132 0.22 -25.43 -20.24
C LEU A 132 0.75 -26.30 -21.39
N PRO A 133 1.83 -25.88 -22.07
CA PRO A 133 2.53 -26.73 -23.02
C PRO A 133 3.02 -28.02 -22.37
N CYS A 134 3.07 -29.11 -23.13
CA CYS A 134 3.66 -30.37 -22.70
C CYS A 134 4.93 -30.68 -23.49
N ASN A 135 5.91 -31.31 -22.85
CA ASN A 135 7.12 -31.73 -23.54
C ASN A 135 6.80 -32.85 -24.55
N PRO A 136 7.37 -32.82 -25.76
CA PRO A 136 7.17 -33.88 -26.74
C PRO A 136 7.88 -35.16 -26.26
N THR A 137 7.14 -36.26 -26.16
CA THR A 137 7.65 -37.57 -25.74
C THR A 137 7.14 -38.65 -26.70
N LYS A 138 7.81 -39.80 -26.72
CA LYS A 138 7.33 -40.95 -27.51
C LYS A 138 5.91 -41.38 -27.09
N VAL A 139 5.62 -41.30 -25.78
CA VAL A 139 4.33 -41.72 -25.19
C VAL A 139 3.18 -40.81 -25.60
N ASN A 140 3.40 -39.50 -25.73
CA ASN A 140 2.35 -38.54 -26.12
C ASN A 140 2.32 -38.25 -27.63
N GLY A 141 3.02 -39.05 -28.45
CA GLY A 141 3.07 -38.89 -29.91
C GLY A 141 3.81 -37.64 -30.36
N GLY A 142 4.77 -37.15 -29.57
CA GLY A 142 5.54 -35.95 -29.90
C GLY A 142 4.75 -34.63 -29.80
N ARG A 143 3.57 -34.64 -29.17
CA ARG A 143 2.72 -33.45 -29.08
C ARG A 143 3.28 -32.41 -28.11
N THR A 144 3.04 -31.15 -28.41
CA THR A 144 3.48 -29.99 -27.63
C THR A 144 2.35 -29.37 -26.79
N ARG A 145 1.10 -29.82 -26.96
CA ARG A 145 -0.07 -29.38 -26.19
C ARG A 145 -1.09 -30.51 -26.05
N ASN A 146 -1.70 -30.64 -24.87
CA ASN A 146 -2.83 -31.54 -24.67
C ASN A 146 -4.14 -30.83 -25.03
N LYS A 147 -4.96 -31.45 -25.87
CA LYS A 147 -6.29 -30.98 -26.26
C LYS A 147 -7.37 -31.85 -25.59
N TYR A 148 -8.62 -31.38 -25.59
CA TYR A 148 -9.76 -32.06 -24.97
C TYR A 148 -9.91 -33.53 -25.41
N PHE A 149 -9.66 -33.83 -26.68
CA PHE A 149 -9.79 -35.18 -27.23
C PHE A 149 -8.64 -36.14 -26.89
N HIS A 150 -7.54 -35.65 -26.31
CA HIS A 150 -6.42 -36.51 -25.91
C HIS A 150 -6.68 -37.28 -24.62
N ASP A 151 -7.60 -36.81 -23.78
CA ASP A 151 -8.00 -37.44 -22.53
C ASP A 151 -9.40 -36.96 -22.14
N LYS A 152 -10.43 -37.69 -22.60
CA LYS A 152 -11.84 -37.30 -22.43
C LYS A 152 -12.28 -37.35 -20.97
N GLU A 153 -11.81 -38.35 -20.22
CA GLU A 153 -12.13 -38.49 -18.79
C GLU A 153 -11.60 -37.30 -17.99
N LYS A 154 -10.32 -36.92 -18.20
CA LYS A 154 -9.77 -35.71 -17.59
C LYS A 154 -10.49 -34.44 -18.06
N TRP A 155 -10.99 -34.41 -19.29
CA TRP A 155 -11.75 -33.27 -19.79
C TRP A 155 -13.10 -33.11 -19.09
N ASP A 156 -13.85 -34.20 -18.89
CA ASP A 156 -15.12 -34.17 -18.16
C ASP A 156 -14.91 -33.80 -16.67
N LEU A 157 -13.83 -34.27 -16.06
CA LEU A 157 -13.39 -33.82 -14.74
C LEU A 157 -13.06 -32.32 -14.73
N PHE A 158 -12.43 -31.81 -15.79
CA PHE A 158 -12.07 -30.39 -15.90
C PHE A 158 -13.31 -29.48 -16.05
N LYS A 159 -14.32 -29.90 -16.82
CA LYS A 159 -15.64 -29.24 -16.86
C LYS A 159 -16.33 -29.23 -15.50
N SER A 160 -16.36 -30.38 -14.82
CA SER A 160 -16.95 -30.50 -13.48
C SER A 160 -16.26 -29.60 -12.47
N TYR A 161 -14.93 -29.51 -12.55
CA TYR A 161 -14.13 -28.61 -11.73
C TYR A 161 -14.42 -27.13 -12.02
N ASN A 162 -14.56 -26.74 -13.29
CA ASN A 162 -14.95 -25.38 -13.68
C ASN A 162 -16.34 -25.02 -13.14
N LYS A 163 -17.33 -25.91 -13.28
CA LYS A 163 -18.66 -25.75 -12.67
C LYS A 163 -18.56 -25.54 -11.16
N ARG A 164 -17.81 -26.42 -10.48
CA ARG A 164 -17.63 -26.38 -9.02
C ARG A 164 -17.02 -25.05 -8.55
N ASP A 165 -16.02 -24.51 -9.24
CA ASP A 165 -15.38 -23.25 -8.87
C ASP A 165 -16.39 -22.07 -8.81
N VAL A 166 -17.34 -22.00 -9.75
CA VAL A 166 -18.42 -21.00 -9.75
C VAL A 166 -19.39 -21.24 -8.58
N GLU A 167 -19.75 -22.49 -8.30
CA GLU A 167 -20.59 -22.82 -7.13
C GLU A 167 -19.91 -22.42 -5.81
N VAL A 168 -18.59 -22.61 -5.69
CA VAL A 168 -17.81 -22.18 -4.53
C VAL A 168 -17.85 -20.66 -4.42
N GLU A 169 -17.63 -19.94 -5.53
CA GLU A 169 -17.69 -18.48 -5.54
C GLU A 169 -19.04 -17.96 -5.04
N MET A 170 -20.15 -18.48 -5.57
CA MET A 170 -21.52 -18.12 -5.14
C MET A 170 -21.72 -18.40 -3.64
N SER A 171 -21.23 -19.54 -3.15
CA SER A 171 -21.32 -19.91 -1.73
C SER A 171 -20.50 -18.99 -0.83
N ILE A 172 -19.33 -18.53 -1.30
CA ILE A 172 -18.53 -17.50 -0.61
C ILE A 172 -19.33 -16.21 -0.57
N GLN A 173 -19.84 -15.75 -1.72
CA GLN A 173 -20.62 -14.52 -1.82
C GLN A 173 -21.80 -14.50 -0.84
N GLU A 174 -22.55 -15.61 -0.76
CA GLU A 174 -23.66 -15.78 0.17
C GLU A 174 -23.20 -15.61 1.63
N LYS A 175 -22.10 -16.26 2.03
CA LYS A 175 -21.56 -16.12 3.40
C LYS A 175 -21.05 -14.70 3.68
N LEU A 176 -20.45 -14.05 2.69
CA LEU A 176 -19.92 -12.70 2.83
C LEU A 176 -21.00 -11.62 2.82
N SER A 177 -22.19 -11.90 2.28
CA SER A 177 -23.33 -10.95 2.18
C SER A 177 -23.70 -10.26 3.50
N ARG A 178 -23.44 -10.92 4.63
CA ARG A 178 -23.64 -10.38 5.99
C ARG A 178 -22.71 -9.21 6.33
N PHE A 179 -21.62 -9.04 5.59
CA PHE A 179 -20.58 -8.03 5.82
C PHE A 179 -20.28 -7.27 4.51
N PRO A 180 -21.24 -6.49 3.99
CA PRO A 180 -21.08 -5.84 2.69
C PRO A 180 -19.89 -4.89 2.67
N VAL A 181 -19.15 -4.89 1.56
CA VAL A 181 -18.09 -3.92 1.32
C VAL A 181 -18.70 -2.53 1.10
N PRO A 182 -18.28 -1.50 1.85
CA PRO A 182 -18.75 -0.13 1.63
C PRO A 182 -18.49 0.38 0.21
N ASP A 183 -19.44 1.14 -0.34
CA ASP A 183 -19.37 1.69 -1.71
C ASP A 183 -18.06 2.43 -2.01
N PHE A 184 -17.52 3.17 -1.03
CA PHE A 184 -16.29 3.93 -1.25
C PHE A 184 -15.10 3.02 -1.55
N LEU A 185 -15.02 1.82 -0.95
CA LEU A 185 -13.97 0.85 -1.24
C LEU A 185 -14.14 0.25 -2.64
N TRP A 186 -15.37 0.03 -3.11
CA TRP A 186 -15.60 -0.36 -4.50
C TRP A 186 -15.14 0.71 -5.47
N GLN A 187 -15.40 1.99 -5.18
CA GLN A 187 -14.91 3.10 -6.00
C GLN A 187 -13.37 3.17 -6.04
N GLU A 188 -12.71 2.88 -4.93
CA GLU A 188 -11.24 2.78 -4.89
C GLU A 188 -10.73 1.56 -5.68
N PHE A 189 -11.39 0.41 -5.58
CA PHE A 189 -11.08 -0.78 -6.38
C PHE A 189 -11.22 -0.50 -7.88
N TYR A 190 -12.28 0.19 -8.32
CA TYR A 190 -12.48 0.56 -9.73
C TYR A 190 -11.40 1.52 -10.23
N LEU A 191 -10.94 2.43 -9.36
CA LEU A 191 -9.82 3.31 -9.67
C LEU A 191 -8.51 2.53 -9.82
N ASP A 192 -8.23 1.57 -8.93
CA ASP A 192 -7.09 0.65 -9.05
C ASP A 192 -7.14 -0.13 -10.37
N GLN A 193 -8.32 -0.65 -10.76
CA GLN A 193 -8.47 -1.34 -12.04
C GLN A 193 -8.17 -0.42 -13.22
N THR A 194 -8.68 0.82 -13.19
CA THR A 194 -8.39 1.82 -14.23
C THR A 194 -6.90 2.16 -14.32
N ILE A 195 -6.20 2.24 -13.17
CA ILE A 195 -4.74 2.46 -13.12
C ILE A 195 -4.02 1.28 -13.76
N ASN A 196 -4.40 0.06 -13.40
CA ASN A 196 -3.81 -1.17 -13.90
C ASN A 196 -4.01 -1.37 -15.41
N ASP A 197 -5.19 -1.00 -15.94
CA ASP A 197 -5.52 -1.09 -17.36
C ASP A 197 -4.77 -0.07 -18.20
N ARG A 198 -4.65 1.16 -17.70
CA ARG A 198 -3.86 2.21 -18.34
C ARG A 198 -2.39 1.81 -18.42
N GLY A 199 -1.85 1.26 -17.34
CA GLY A 199 -0.45 0.87 -17.26
C GLY A 199 0.53 2.04 -17.39
N ILE A 200 1.82 1.72 -17.43
CA ILE A 200 2.93 2.66 -17.64
C ILE A 200 3.81 2.20 -18.79
N GLU A 201 4.28 3.14 -19.61
CA GLU A 201 5.12 2.83 -20.77
C GLU A 201 6.58 2.68 -20.36
N ILE A 202 7.28 1.71 -20.94
CA ILE A 202 8.72 1.50 -20.78
C ILE A 202 9.47 1.94 -22.05
N ASP A 203 10.73 2.34 -21.93
CA ASP A 203 11.63 2.52 -23.08
C ASP A 203 12.24 1.16 -23.44
N PRO A 204 11.74 0.47 -24.49
CA PRO A 204 12.16 -0.89 -24.79
C PRO A 204 13.64 -0.97 -25.14
N LEU A 205 14.15 0.00 -25.90
CA LEU A 205 15.57 0.05 -26.29
C LEU A 205 16.46 0.17 -25.05
N PHE A 206 16.10 1.04 -24.12
CA PHE A 206 16.86 1.19 -22.88
C PHE A 206 16.84 -0.09 -22.02
N VAL A 207 15.66 -0.72 -21.88
CA VAL A 207 15.52 -1.95 -21.10
C VAL A 207 16.32 -3.10 -21.71
N GLU A 208 16.30 -3.24 -23.04
CA GLU A 208 17.05 -4.29 -23.73
C GLU A 208 18.56 -4.09 -23.65
N SER A 209 19.05 -2.86 -23.86
CA SER A 209 20.46 -2.55 -23.70
C SER A 209 20.93 -2.77 -22.25
N ALA A 210 20.11 -2.41 -21.26
CA ALA A 210 20.41 -2.66 -19.85
C ALA A 210 20.51 -4.17 -19.51
N ILE A 211 19.63 -5.01 -20.07
CA ILE A 211 19.70 -6.47 -19.89
C ILE A 211 20.96 -7.04 -20.53
N LYS A 212 21.29 -6.58 -21.75
CA LYS A 212 22.50 -7.03 -22.46
C LYS A 212 23.77 -6.67 -21.67
N LEU A 213 23.87 -5.41 -21.25
CA LEU A 213 25.00 -4.92 -20.46
C LEU A 213 25.15 -5.69 -19.13
N ASP A 214 24.05 -5.92 -18.41
CA ASP A 214 24.08 -6.70 -17.16
C ASP A 214 24.61 -8.11 -17.38
N GLN A 215 24.24 -8.76 -18.49
CA GLN A 215 24.69 -10.11 -18.81
C GLN A 215 26.19 -10.14 -19.16
N GLU A 216 26.67 -9.15 -19.92
CA GLU A 216 28.09 -9.00 -20.27
C GLU A 216 28.94 -8.76 -19.02
N VAL A 217 28.56 -7.78 -18.20
CA VAL A 217 29.27 -7.44 -16.94
C VAL A 217 29.26 -8.61 -15.97
N LYS A 218 28.13 -9.33 -15.82
CA LYS A 218 28.10 -10.52 -14.95
C LYS A 218 29.01 -11.63 -15.43
N THR A 219 29.15 -11.80 -16.74
CA THR A 219 30.07 -12.80 -17.29
C THR A 219 31.51 -12.45 -16.92
N HIS A 220 31.91 -11.19 -17.13
CA HIS A 220 33.22 -10.69 -16.73
C HIS A 220 33.48 -10.86 -15.22
N LEU A 221 32.53 -10.42 -14.36
CA LEU A 221 32.66 -10.55 -12.90
C LEU A 221 32.77 -12.00 -12.44
N VAL A 222 32.07 -12.93 -13.09
CA VAL A 222 32.19 -14.37 -12.79
C VAL A 222 33.57 -14.88 -13.17
N ASP A 223 34.08 -14.53 -14.34
CA ASP A 223 35.38 -14.98 -14.82
C ASP A 223 36.53 -14.40 -13.98
N GLU A 224 36.45 -13.13 -13.60
CA GLU A 224 37.40 -12.49 -12.70
C GLU A 224 37.39 -13.12 -11.30
N LEU A 225 36.19 -13.36 -10.74
CA LEU A 225 36.07 -14.07 -9.47
C LEU A 225 36.59 -15.51 -9.56
N LYS A 226 36.38 -16.22 -10.68
CA LYS A 226 36.97 -17.54 -10.90
C LYS A 226 38.48 -17.49 -10.95
N HIS A 227 39.04 -16.47 -11.62
CA HIS A 227 40.49 -16.28 -11.72
C HIS A 227 41.13 -16.06 -10.34
N ILE A 228 40.53 -15.21 -9.50
CA ILE A 228 41.05 -14.91 -8.16
C ILE A 228 40.82 -16.08 -7.19
N THR A 229 39.63 -16.69 -7.20
CA THR A 229 39.22 -17.65 -6.15
C THR A 229 39.42 -19.12 -6.53
N GLY A 230 39.54 -19.45 -7.82
CA GLY A 230 39.56 -20.82 -8.31
C GLY A 230 38.25 -21.60 -8.12
N LEU A 231 37.16 -20.93 -7.72
CA LEU A 231 35.86 -21.57 -7.47
C LEU A 231 35.12 -21.88 -8.77
N GLU A 232 34.48 -23.05 -8.88
CA GLU A 232 33.61 -23.38 -10.02
C GLU A 232 32.42 -22.42 -10.14
N ASN A 233 31.80 -22.09 -8.99
CA ASN A 233 30.67 -21.17 -8.93
C ASN A 233 30.90 -20.11 -7.83
N PRO A 234 31.55 -18.98 -8.17
CA PRO A 234 31.81 -17.91 -7.23
C PRO A 234 30.55 -17.20 -6.69
N ASN A 235 29.38 -17.42 -7.30
CA ASN A 235 28.11 -16.89 -6.82
C ASN A 235 27.51 -17.75 -5.68
N SER A 236 27.90 -19.02 -5.57
CA SER A 236 27.46 -19.89 -4.48
C SER A 236 27.91 -19.34 -3.13
N VAL A 237 26.96 -19.15 -2.20
CA VAL A 237 27.24 -18.67 -0.84
C VAL A 237 28.12 -19.68 -0.09
N LEU A 238 27.83 -20.97 -0.26
CA LEU A 238 28.57 -22.05 0.40
C LEU A 238 30.02 -22.11 -0.08
N GLN A 239 30.24 -22.11 -1.39
CA GLN A 239 31.61 -22.18 -1.95
C GLN A 239 32.44 -20.96 -1.52
N MET A 240 31.85 -19.77 -1.59
CA MET A 240 32.55 -18.54 -1.20
C MET A 240 32.86 -18.49 0.29
N ARG A 241 31.92 -18.88 1.17
CA ARG A 241 32.20 -18.94 2.62
C ARG A 241 33.33 -19.91 2.94
N SER A 242 33.35 -21.08 2.29
CA SER A 242 34.43 -22.05 2.43
C SER A 242 35.77 -21.49 1.95
N TRP A 243 35.78 -20.73 0.85
CA TRP A 243 36.98 -20.07 0.35
C TRP A 243 37.48 -18.97 1.30
N LEU A 244 36.59 -18.08 1.75
CA LEU A 244 36.92 -17.02 2.70
C LEU A 244 37.48 -17.60 4.01
N LYS A 245 36.89 -18.68 4.53
CA LYS A 245 37.38 -19.37 5.73
C LYS A 245 38.79 -19.91 5.55
N LYS A 246 39.12 -20.47 4.39
CA LYS A 246 40.49 -20.93 4.07
C LYS A 246 41.49 -19.78 4.00
N HIS A 247 41.04 -18.57 3.69
CA HIS A 247 41.86 -17.35 3.61
C HIS A 247 41.76 -16.47 4.87
N GLY A 248 41.32 -17.05 5.99
CA GLY A 248 41.34 -16.40 7.30
C GLY A 248 40.17 -15.47 7.63
N LEU A 249 39.09 -15.48 6.82
CA LEU A 249 37.87 -14.71 7.09
C LEU A 249 36.65 -15.62 7.25
N GLU A 250 36.18 -15.79 8.48
CA GLU A 250 34.96 -16.53 8.78
C GLU A 250 33.75 -15.60 8.84
N MET A 251 32.76 -15.84 7.99
CA MET A 251 31.52 -15.06 7.94
C MET A 251 30.31 -15.99 7.98
N GLU A 252 29.28 -15.63 8.72
CA GLU A 252 28.00 -16.36 8.76
C GLU A 252 27.09 -16.02 7.57
N SER A 253 27.11 -14.74 7.18
CA SER A 253 26.28 -14.18 6.11
C SER A 253 27.15 -13.34 5.19
N LEU A 254 26.91 -13.45 3.88
CA LEU A 254 27.51 -12.59 2.84
C LEU A 254 26.55 -11.47 2.44
N GLY A 255 25.68 -11.07 3.36
CA GLY A 255 24.75 -9.96 3.19
C GLY A 255 25.45 -8.60 3.13
N LYS A 256 24.75 -7.60 2.58
CA LYS A 256 25.30 -6.25 2.39
C LYS A 256 25.83 -5.62 3.68
N LYS A 257 25.17 -5.86 4.82
CA LYS A 257 25.54 -5.26 6.11
C LYS A 257 26.82 -5.88 6.67
N GLU A 258 26.90 -7.19 6.62
CA GLU A 258 28.01 -8.00 7.13
C GLU A 258 29.27 -7.73 6.30
N VAL A 259 29.15 -7.77 4.97
CA VAL A 259 30.28 -7.46 4.10
C VAL A 259 30.75 -6.01 4.27
N ALA A 260 29.83 -5.04 4.48
CA ALA A 260 30.24 -3.66 4.75
C ALA A 260 30.97 -3.47 6.09
N LYS A 261 30.73 -4.35 7.08
CA LYS A 261 31.47 -4.36 8.34
C LYS A 261 32.89 -4.88 8.12
N GLU A 262 33.02 -6.01 7.45
CA GLU A 262 34.31 -6.67 7.20
C GLU A 262 35.20 -5.89 6.23
N LEU A 263 34.63 -5.17 5.25
CA LEU A 263 35.39 -4.33 4.32
C LEU A 263 36.24 -3.23 4.99
N LYS A 264 36.02 -2.95 6.28
CA LYS A 264 36.80 -1.98 7.05
C LYS A 264 38.10 -2.56 7.63
N THR A 265 38.18 -3.88 7.77
CA THR A 265 39.21 -4.59 8.54
C THR A 265 40.03 -5.57 7.69
N VAL A 266 39.45 -6.08 6.61
CA VAL A 266 40.08 -7.12 5.77
C VAL A 266 41.19 -6.57 4.86
N GLY A 267 42.14 -7.44 4.50
CA GLY A 267 43.19 -7.13 3.53
C GLY A 267 42.66 -6.85 2.11
N LYS A 268 43.48 -6.21 1.28
CA LYS A 268 43.09 -5.73 -0.06
C LYS A 268 42.49 -6.82 -0.96
N GLU A 269 43.07 -8.01 -0.95
CA GLU A 269 42.64 -9.14 -1.79
C GLU A 269 41.25 -9.66 -1.41
N LEU A 270 41.00 -9.86 -0.11
CA LEU A 270 39.69 -10.25 0.41
C LEU A 270 38.65 -9.14 0.19
N ALA A 271 39.04 -7.88 0.36
CA ALA A 271 38.17 -6.75 0.07
C ALA A 271 37.70 -6.74 -1.39
N GLU A 272 38.61 -7.07 -2.32
CA GLU A 272 38.30 -7.10 -3.74
C GLU A 272 37.32 -8.23 -4.09
N VAL A 273 37.59 -9.45 -3.63
CA VAL A 273 36.67 -10.59 -3.81
C VAL A 273 35.27 -10.28 -3.25
N LEU A 274 35.21 -9.66 -2.07
CA LEU A 274 33.95 -9.26 -1.45
C LEU A 274 33.20 -8.19 -2.25
N ARG A 275 33.92 -7.21 -2.83
CA ARG A 275 33.32 -6.17 -3.70
C ARG A 275 32.80 -6.75 -5.01
N LEU A 276 33.61 -7.52 -5.73
CA LEU A 276 33.22 -8.18 -6.98
C LEU A 276 31.99 -9.08 -6.75
N ARG A 277 31.96 -9.82 -5.65
CA ARG A 277 30.80 -10.63 -5.27
C ARG A 277 29.56 -9.77 -4.98
N GLN A 278 29.70 -8.64 -4.30
CA GLN A 278 28.55 -7.75 -4.04
C GLN A 278 27.95 -7.23 -5.34
N GLN A 279 28.79 -6.84 -6.31
CA GLN A 279 28.35 -6.43 -7.63
C GLN A 279 27.60 -7.57 -8.34
N LEU A 280 28.18 -8.78 -8.35
CA LEU A 280 27.57 -9.96 -8.95
C LEU A 280 26.22 -10.35 -8.32
N ALA A 281 26.10 -10.21 -6.99
CA ALA A 281 24.90 -10.55 -6.23
C ALA A 281 23.74 -9.54 -6.40
N LYS A 282 23.96 -8.42 -7.12
CA LYS A 282 22.99 -7.34 -7.23
C LYS A 282 21.75 -7.76 -8.02
N SER A 283 20.64 -7.90 -7.29
CA SER A 283 19.39 -8.44 -7.83
C SER A 283 18.47 -7.39 -8.45
N SER A 284 18.73 -6.10 -8.24
CA SER A 284 17.88 -5.02 -8.75
C SER A 284 17.80 -4.99 -10.27
N VAL A 285 18.81 -5.51 -10.97
CA VAL A 285 18.86 -5.56 -12.43
C VAL A 285 17.88 -6.60 -13.02
N LYS A 286 17.48 -7.62 -12.25
CA LYS A 286 16.41 -8.57 -12.65
C LYS A 286 15.07 -7.88 -12.94
N LYS A 287 14.89 -6.67 -12.45
CA LYS A 287 13.68 -5.87 -12.72
C LYS A 287 13.61 -5.44 -14.18
N TYR A 288 14.71 -5.25 -14.90
CA TYR A 288 14.66 -5.01 -16.35
C TYR A 288 14.11 -6.21 -17.10
N THR A 289 14.55 -7.42 -16.75
CA THR A 289 13.96 -8.66 -17.27
C THR A 289 12.48 -8.77 -16.93
N ALA A 290 12.09 -8.41 -15.70
CA ALA A 290 10.69 -8.37 -15.30
C ALA A 290 9.90 -7.34 -16.12
N MET A 291 10.48 -6.19 -16.46
CA MET A 291 9.85 -5.18 -17.32
C MET A 291 9.61 -5.73 -18.73
N LYS A 292 10.64 -6.31 -19.35
CA LYS A 292 10.54 -6.97 -20.67
C LYS A 292 9.49 -8.09 -20.68
N ASN A 293 9.42 -8.86 -19.60
CA ASN A 293 8.47 -9.96 -19.46
C ASN A 293 7.04 -9.49 -19.15
N ALA A 294 6.85 -8.31 -18.54
CA ALA A 294 5.55 -7.77 -18.17
C ALA A 294 4.94 -6.85 -19.24
N ALA A 295 5.77 -6.24 -20.09
CA ALA A 295 5.36 -5.30 -21.12
C ALA A 295 4.44 -5.96 -22.16
N CYS A 296 3.32 -5.29 -22.41
CA CYS A 296 2.39 -5.59 -23.49
C CYS A 296 2.98 -5.21 -24.87
N MET A 297 2.27 -5.56 -25.95
CA MET A 297 2.65 -5.26 -27.35
C MET A 297 2.88 -3.76 -27.61
N ASP A 298 2.21 -2.89 -26.85
CA ASP A 298 2.36 -1.44 -26.93
C ASP A 298 3.43 -0.88 -25.96
N TYR A 299 4.33 -1.73 -25.47
CA TYR A 299 5.39 -1.40 -24.49
C TYR A 299 4.87 -0.83 -23.17
N ARG A 300 3.60 -1.09 -22.82
CA ARG A 300 3.06 -0.70 -21.51
C ARG A 300 2.96 -1.88 -20.57
N GLU A 301 3.39 -1.68 -19.33
CA GLU A 301 3.17 -2.62 -18.24
C GLU A 301 1.81 -2.39 -17.59
N ARG A 302 1.02 -3.46 -17.46
CA ARG A 302 -0.35 -3.45 -16.94
C ARG A 302 -0.55 -4.49 -15.85
N GLY A 303 -1.42 -4.20 -14.88
CA GLY A 303 -1.69 -5.09 -13.74
C GLY A 303 -0.60 -5.07 -12.67
N MET A 304 0.05 -3.91 -12.49
CA MET A 304 1.20 -3.72 -11.59
C MET A 304 0.82 -3.55 -10.13
N PHE A 305 -0.46 -3.31 -9.81
CA PHE A 305 -0.95 -3.16 -8.45
C PHE A 305 -2.02 -4.19 -8.14
N ARG A 306 -2.07 -4.58 -6.87
CA ARG A 306 -3.17 -5.36 -6.28
C ARG A 306 -3.82 -4.53 -5.19
N PHE A 307 -5.07 -4.15 -5.43
CA PHE A 307 -5.94 -3.58 -4.39
C PHE A 307 -6.04 -4.52 -3.18
N TYR A 308 -5.91 -3.98 -1.97
CA TYR A 308 -5.90 -4.76 -0.71
C TYR A 308 -4.86 -5.90 -0.65
N GLY A 309 -3.78 -5.82 -1.44
CA GLY A 309 -2.73 -6.85 -1.44
C GLY A 309 -2.06 -7.03 -0.07
N ALA A 310 -1.97 -5.97 0.73
CA ALA A 310 -1.64 -6.04 2.15
C ALA A 310 -2.93 -5.98 2.98
N ASN A 311 -3.68 -7.09 3.01
CA ASN A 311 -5.04 -7.16 3.56
C ASN A 311 -5.16 -6.68 5.03
N ARG A 312 -4.11 -6.86 5.85
CA ARG A 312 -4.09 -6.38 7.25
C ARG A 312 -4.14 -4.86 7.39
N THR A 313 -3.58 -4.12 6.44
CA THR A 313 -3.52 -2.64 6.49
C THR A 313 -4.37 -1.98 5.42
N GLY A 314 -4.98 -2.76 4.52
CA GLY A 314 -5.68 -2.27 3.32
C GLY A 314 -4.78 -1.62 2.27
N ARG A 315 -3.44 -1.70 2.41
CA ARG A 315 -2.51 -1.06 1.47
C ARG A 315 -2.46 -1.83 0.16
N PHE A 316 -2.24 -1.10 -0.94
CA PHE A 316 -2.01 -1.71 -2.24
C PHE A 316 -0.64 -2.38 -2.24
N ALA A 317 -0.54 -3.54 -2.90
CA ALA A 317 0.74 -4.21 -3.09
C ALA A 317 1.16 -4.13 -4.56
N GLY A 318 2.46 -3.86 -4.81
CA GLY A 318 3.02 -3.98 -6.15
C GLY A 318 3.10 -5.44 -6.61
N ARG A 319 2.95 -5.66 -7.91
CA ARG A 319 3.11 -6.93 -8.63
C ARG A 319 4.06 -6.74 -9.81
N LEU A 320 4.47 -7.85 -10.43
CA LEU A 320 5.36 -7.86 -11.61
C LEU A 320 6.70 -7.18 -11.27
N VAL A 321 6.96 -5.97 -11.78
CA VAL A 321 8.18 -5.19 -11.49
C VAL A 321 8.19 -4.60 -10.07
N GLN A 322 7.05 -4.58 -9.38
CA GLN A 322 6.83 -4.02 -8.04
C GLN A 322 7.35 -2.57 -7.92
N LEU A 323 6.58 -1.63 -8.46
CA LEU A 323 6.92 -0.21 -8.52
C LEU A 323 7.21 0.44 -7.16
N GLN A 324 6.62 -0.09 -6.08
CA GLN A 324 6.82 0.41 -4.71
C GLN A 324 8.24 0.14 -4.16
N ASN A 325 9.00 -0.76 -4.79
CA ASN A 325 10.32 -1.18 -4.35
C ASN A 325 11.44 -0.80 -5.35
N LEU A 326 11.28 0.29 -6.10
CA LEU A 326 12.30 0.74 -7.04
C LEU A 326 13.41 1.53 -6.32
N PRO A 327 14.70 1.19 -6.54
CA PRO A 327 15.84 1.97 -6.07
C PRO A 327 15.70 3.46 -6.40
N GLN A 328 16.19 4.32 -5.51
CA GLN A 328 16.30 5.75 -5.77
C GLN A 328 17.53 6.02 -6.63
N ASN A 329 17.48 7.12 -7.40
CA ASN A 329 18.63 7.61 -8.14
C ASN A 329 19.39 8.65 -7.30
N HIS A 330 20.71 8.58 -7.36
CA HIS A 330 21.64 9.51 -6.73
C HIS A 330 22.76 9.96 -7.69
N LEU A 331 22.74 9.50 -8.95
CA LEU A 331 23.67 9.91 -9.99
C LEU A 331 23.46 11.40 -10.35
N PRO A 332 24.53 12.23 -10.33
CA PRO A 332 24.44 13.64 -10.71
C PRO A 332 24.19 13.86 -12.21
N ASP A 333 24.65 12.92 -13.03
CA ASP A 333 24.68 12.90 -14.50
C ASP A 333 23.74 11.80 -15.05
N LEU A 334 22.53 11.76 -14.50
CA LEU A 334 21.54 10.71 -14.77
C LEU A 334 21.17 10.59 -16.26
N ALA A 335 21.13 11.71 -17.00
CA ALA A 335 20.73 11.73 -18.40
C ALA A 335 21.82 11.14 -19.29
N GLU A 336 23.07 11.46 -18.99
CA GLU A 336 24.28 10.99 -19.67
C GLU A 336 24.46 9.48 -19.42
N ALA A 337 24.41 9.04 -18.16
CA ALA A 337 24.46 7.63 -17.78
C ALA A 337 23.40 6.80 -18.52
N ARG A 338 22.16 7.31 -18.55
CA ARG A 338 21.05 6.67 -19.28
C ARG A 338 21.33 6.59 -20.78
N SER A 339 21.91 7.64 -21.37
CA SER A 339 22.24 7.68 -22.80
C SER A 339 23.30 6.65 -23.15
N LEU A 340 24.35 6.52 -22.35
CA LEU A 340 25.43 5.55 -22.55
C LEU A 340 24.92 4.11 -22.49
N VAL A 341 24.08 3.79 -21.49
CA VAL A 341 23.42 2.47 -21.39
C VAL A 341 22.53 2.23 -22.61
N LYS A 342 21.74 3.23 -23.04
CA LYS A 342 20.87 3.08 -24.22
C LYS A 342 21.67 2.82 -25.51
N GLN A 343 22.84 3.44 -25.65
CA GLN A 343 23.76 3.23 -26.77
C GLN A 343 24.54 1.91 -26.69
N GLY A 344 24.57 1.25 -25.53
CA GLY A 344 25.37 0.04 -25.32
C GLY A 344 26.88 0.32 -25.26
N ASN A 345 27.28 1.53 -24.85
CA ASN A 345 28.69 1.92 -24.79
C ASN A 345 29.33 1.44 -23.47
N VAL A 346 29.77 0.18 -23.46
CA VAL A 346 30.36 -0.48 -22.28
C VAL A 346 31.65 0.21 -21.84
N GLU A 347 32.55 0.50 -22.79
CA GLU A 347 33.85 1.12 -22.53
C GLU A 347 33.71 2.46 -21.79
N ALA A 348 32.81 3.32 -22.25
CA ALA A 348 32.56 4.60 -21.58
C ALA A 348 31.93 4.40 -20.19
N LEU A 349 31.09 3.37 -20.02
CA LEU A 349 30.49 3.08 -18.71
C LEU A 349 31.53 2.58 -17.71
N GLU A 350 32.46 1.73 -18.13
CA GLU A 350 33.58 1.25 -17.30
C GLU A 350 34.53 2.38 -16.91
N MET A 351 34.79 3.32 -17.84
CA MET A 351 35.65 4.47 -17.57
C MET A 351 35.01 5.51 -16.63
N LEU A 352 33.68 5.69 -16.71
CA LEU A 352 32.97 6.77 -16.01
C LEU A 352 32.30 6.31 -14.71
N TYR A 353 32.00 5.01 -14.55
CA TYR A 353 31.29 4.48 -13.39
C TYR A 353 32.00 3.25 -12.83
N GLU A 354 32.34 3.31 -11.54
CA GLU A 354 33.07 2.24 -10.82
C GLU A 354 32.26 0.94 -10.65
N ASP A 355 30.92 1.03 -10.57
CA ASP A 355 30.02 -0.12 -10.36
C ASP A 355 28.87 -0.04 -11.37
N ILE A 356 29.04 -0.68 -12.53
CA ILE A 356 28.01 -0.74 -13.58
C ILE A 356 26.69 -1.36 -13.06
N PRO A 357 26.68 -2.46 -12.30
CA PRO A 357 25.46 -2.97 -11.67
C PRO A 357 24.74 -1.96 -10.76
N ASP A 358 25.46 -1.11 -10.03
CA ASP A 358 24.87 0.01 -9.28
C ASP A 358 24.29 1.07 -10.19
N THR A 359 25.03 1.50 -11.21
CA THR A 359 24.58 2.48 -12.19
C THR A 359 23.27 2.01 -12.84
N LEU A 360 23.22 0.75 -13.30
CA LEU A 360 21.99 0.12 -13.82
C LEU A 360 20.86 0.10 -12.78
N SER A 361 21.18 -0.22 -11.52
CA SER A 361 20.22 -0.21 -10.42
C SER A 361 19.62 1.18 -10.17
N GLN A 362 20.42 2.24 -10.23
CA GLN A 362 19.98 3.62 -10.02
C GLN A 362 19.16 4.17 -11.20
N LEU A 363 19.46 3.72 -12.42
CA LEU A 363 18.77 4.14 -13.65
C LEU A 363 17.38 3.53 -13.84
N ILE A 364 17.02 2.52 -13.05
CA ILE A 364 15.80 1.73 -13.26
C ILE A 364 14.50 2.52 -13.35
N ARG A 365 14.36 3.61 -12.58
CA ARG A 365 13.16 4.46 -12.63
C ARG A 365 13.02 5.19 -13.96
N THR A 366 14.14 5.43 -14.65
CA THR A 366 14.20 6.12 -15.95
C THR A 366 13.82 5.23 -17.13
N ALA A 367 13.65 3.92 -16.88
CA ALA A 367 13.07 2.98 -17.84
C ALA A 367 11.60 3.31 -18.12
N PHE A 368 10.88 3.86 -17.15
CA PHE A 368 9.50 4.29 -17.32
C PHE A 368 9.45 5.67 -17.98
N ILE A 369 8.71 5.77 -19.08
CA ILE A 369 8.58 7.00 -19.86
C ILE A 369 7.11 7.42 -19.96
N PRO A 370 6.82 8.73 -20.00
CA PRO A 370 5.47 9.18 -20.30
C PRO A 370 5.16 8.91 -21.78
N ARG A 371 3.88 8.71 -22.09
CA ARG A 371 3.40 8.64 -23.47
C ARG A 371 3.87 9.87 -24.25
N THR A 372 4.17 9.71 -25.54
CA THR A 372 4.51 10.82 -26.43
C THR A 372 3.53 11.98 -26.31
N GLY A 373 4.06 13.18 -26.06
CA GLY A 373 3.28 14.41 -25.83
C GLY A 373 2.78 14.61 -24.39
N PHE A 374 3.08 13.68 -23.48
CA PHE A 374 2.71 13.77 -22.06
C PHE A 374 3.94 13.87 -21.15
N LYS A 375 3.70 14.22 -19.88
CA LYS A 375 4.71 14.27 -18.82
C LYS A 375 4.18 13.57 -17.58
N PHE A 376 5.09 13.00 -16.79
CA PHE A 376 4.72 12.52 -15.46
C PHE A 376 4.55 13.70 -14.51
N ILE A 377 3.51 13.62 -13.67
CA ILE A 377 3.27 14.52 -12.56
C ILE A 377 3.27 13.65 -11.31
N VAL A 378 4.18 13.95 -10.38
CA VAL A 378 4.31 13.24 -9.11
C VAL A 378 3.78 14.13 -8.01
N ALA A 379 2.85 13.61 -7.21
CA ALA A 379 2.35 14.24 -6.00
C ALA A 379 2.60 13.29 -4.84
N ASP A 380 3.23 13.81 -3.78
CA ASP A 380 3.56 13.03 -2.59
C ASP A 380 3.01 13.72 -1.34
N PHE A 381 2.52 12.93 -0.39
CA PHE A 381 2.04 13.47 0.87
C PHE A 381 3.22 13.70 1.82
N SER A 382 3.50 14.96 2.11
CA SER A 382 4.63 15.33 2.97
C SER A 382 4.43 14.86 4.41
N ALA A 383 5.16 13.82 4.81
CA ALA A 383 5.19 13.26 6.17
C ALA A 383 3.79 12.90 6.72
N ILE A 384 2.93 12.30 5.87
CA ILE A 384 1.54 12.02 6.24
C ILE A 384 1.40 11.12 7.47
N GLU A 385 2.26 10.11 7.61
CA GLU A 385 2.24 9.18 8.74
C GLU A 385 2.51 9.93 10.05
N ALA A 386 3.60 10.72 10.11
CA ALA A 386 3.92 11.57 11.27
C ALA A 386 2.80 12.59 11.59
N ARG A 387 2.19 13.19 10.57
CA ARG A 387 1.06 14.12 10.76
C ARG A 387 -0.15 13.44 11.39
N VAL A 388 -0.53 12.26 10.87
CA VAL A 388 -1.69 11.51 11.36
C VAL A 388 -1.43 11.00 12.76
N LEU A 389 -0.22 10.49 13.05
CA LEU A 389 0.17 10.04 14.38
C LEU A 389 0.16 11.19 15.39
N ALA A 390 0.80 12.32 15.09
CA ALA A 390 0.82 13.49 15.97
C ALA A 390 -0.59 14.03 16.24
N TRP A 391 -1.45 14.03 15.21
CA TRP A 391 -2.85 14.45 15.37
C TRP A 391 -3.65 13.48 16.26
N LEU A 392 -3.50 12.17 16.07
CA LEU A 392 -4.15 11.15 16.88
C LEU A 392 -3.65 11.14 18.33
N ALA A 393 -2.36 11.38 18.53
CA ALA A 393 -1.71 11.44 19.84
C ALA A 393 -1.92 12.78 20.57
N GLY A 394 -2.39 13.83 19.87
CA GLY A 394 -2.60 15.16 20.44
C GLY A 394 -1.30 15.94 20.69
N GLU A 395 -0.23 15.66 19.95
CA GLU A 395 1.10 16.24 20.13
C GLU A 395 1.18 17.68 19.59
N LYS A 396 0.92 18.64 20.48
CA LYS A 396 0.82 20.07 20.12
C LYS A 396 2.12 20.65 19.55
N TRP A 397 3.29 20.22 20.01
CA TRP A 397 4.56 20.73 19.50
C TRP A 397 4.78 20.30 18.05
N ARG A 398 4.50 19.03 17.70
CA ARG A 398 4.60 18.53 16.31
C ARG A 398 3.62 19.23 15.39
N MET A 399 2.39 19.44 15.87
CA MET A 399 1.39 20.21 15.13
C MET A 399 1.86 21.64 14.84
N ARG A 400 2.49 22.33 15.81
CA ARG A 400 3.10 23.66 15.58
C ARG A 400 4.23 23.61 14.56
N VAL A 401 5.13 22.63 14.63
CA VAL A 401 6.20 22.44 13.62
C VAL A 401 5.62 22.32 12.21
N PHE A 402 4.53 21.56 12.06
CA PHE A 402 3.84 21.43 10.79
C PHE A 402 3.12 22.71 10.34
N GLU A 403 2.52 23.48 11.24
CA GLU A 403 1.88 24.77 10.95
C GLU A 403 2.90 25.83 10.50
N GLU A 404 4.08 25.82 11.10
CA GLU A 404 5.20 26.70 10.76
C GLU A 404 5.90 26.28 9.45
N GLY A 405 5.50 25.17 8.83
CA GLY A 405 6.08 24.67 7.58
C GLY A 405 7.51 24.13 7.72
N LYS A 406 7.93 23.80 8.95
CA LYS A 406 9.25 23.25 9.25
C LYS A 406 9.32 21.76 8.92
N ASP A 407 10.53 21.27 8.68
CA ASP A 407 10.76 19.83 8.51
C ASP A 407 10.71 19.15 9.88
N ILE A 408 9.71 18.29 10.09
CA ILE A 408 9.51 17.58 11.36
C ILE A 408 10.72 16.74 11.73
N TYR A 409 11.38 16.10 10.77
CA TYR A 409 12.52 15.23 11.07
C TYR A 409 13.77 16.01 11.45
N CYS A 410 13.97 17.19 10.84
CA CYS A 410 14.99 18.15 11.28
C CYS A 410 14.68 18.69 12.67
N SER A 411 13.41 18.99 12.95
CA SER A 411 12.98 19.52 14.24
C SER A 411 13.16 18.48 15.35
N SER A 412 12.69 17.25 15.12
CA SER A 412 12.91 16.12 16.03
C SER A 412 14.41 15.88 16.23
N ALA A 413 15.20 15.79 15.16
CA ALA A 413 16.66 15.59 15.28
C ALA A 413 17.37 16.75 16.01
N SER A 414 16.95 18.00 15.77
CA SER A 414 17.58 19.15 16.43
C SER A 414 17.31 19.15 17.93
N GLN A 415 16.11 18.75 18.34
CA GLN A 415 15.77 18.61 19.76
C GLN A 415 16.50 17.39 20.36
N MET A 416 16.44 16.23 19.69
CA MET A 416 17.10 14.98 20.11
C MET A 416 18.60 15.15 20.38
N PHE A 417 19.31 15.82 19.47
CA PHE A 417 20.77 15.97 19.54
C PHE A 417 21.21 17.32 20.10
N SER A 418 20.27 18.21 20.44
CA SER A 418 20.56 19.57 20.92
C SER A 418 21.51 20.36 20.00
N VAL A 419 21.44 20.11 18.69
CA VAL A 419 22.23 20.80 17.66
C VAL A 419 21.32 21.27 16.53
N PRO A 420 21.62 22.37 15.83
CA PRO A 420 20.85 22.74 14.65
C PRO A 420 20.99 21.67 13.56
N VAL A 421 19.85 21.19 13.05
CA VAL A 421 19.79 20.23 11.93
C VAL A 421 19.03 20.84 10.76
N GLU A 422 19.70 21.00 9.63
CA GLU A 422 19.11 21.46 8.39
C GLU A 422 19.25 20.39 7.30
N LYS A 423 18.17 20.15 6.55
CA LYS A 423 18.07 19.04 5.58
C LYS A 423 19.24 18.95 4.60
N HIS A 424 19.78 20.09 4.16
CA HIS A 424 20.92 20.19 3.25
C HIS A 424 22.01 21.14 3.81
N GLY A 425 22.11 21.21 5.13
CA GLY A 425 23.00 22.14 5.82
C GLY A 425 23.66 21.47 7.03
N VAL A 426 23.79 22.25 8.10
CA VAL A 426 24.44 21.82 9.34
C VAL A 426 23.77 20.56 9.87
N ASN A 427 24.58 19.54 10.18
CA ASN A 427 24.13 18.25 10.71
C ASN A 427 23.04 17.52 9.90
N GLY A 428 22.90 17.78 8.59
CA GLY A 428 21.84 17.17 7.77
C GLY A 428 21.80 15.64 7.79
N HIS A 429 22.92 14.96 8.06
CA HIS A 429 22.99 13.51 8.24
C HIS A 429 22.15 13.01 9.44
N LEU A 430 21.94 13.84 10.48
CA LEU A 430 21.11 13.51 11.65
C LEU A 430 19.61 13.52 11.35
N ARG A 431 19.17 14.20 10.28
CA ARG A 431 17.76 14.19 9.86
C ARG A 431 17.23 12.77 9.65
N GLN A 432 18.06 11.87 9.14
CA GLN A 432 17.67 10.47 8.94
C GLN A 432 17.43 9.76 10.28
N LYS A 433 18.21 10.06 11.33
CA LYS A 433 17.98 9.54 12.68
C LYS A 433 16.68 10.08 13.27
N GLY A 434 16.40 11.38 13.09
CA GLY A 434 15.12 11.98 13.49
C GLY A 434 13.92 11.35 12.77
N LYS A 435 14.07 11.01 11.49
CA LYS A 435 13.05 10.27 10.74
C LYS A 435 12.80 8.87 11.31
N ILE A 436 13.84 8.15 11.69
CA ILE A 436 13.72 6.80 12.28
C ILE A 436 12.98 6.91 13.62
N ALA A 437 13.39 7.80 14.52
CA ALA A 437 12.72 8.00 15.81
C ALA A 437 11.23 8.36 15.67
N GLU A 438 10.86 9.07 14.60
CA GLU A 438 9.48 9.49 14.35
C GLU A 438 8.60 8.38 13.74
N LEU A 439 9.17 7.48 12.95
CA LEU A 439 8.42 6.52 12.13
C LEU A 439 8.59 5.05 12.53
N ALA A 440 9.59 4.72 13.36
CA ALA A 440 9.85 3.35 13.77
C ALA A 440 8.78 2.86 14.75
N CYS A 441 8.44 1.56 14.66
CA CYS A 441 7.50 0.88 15.54
C CYS A 441 8.30 -0.09 16.40
N ILE A 442 8.46 0.21 17.68
CA ILE A 442 9.44 -0.50 18.50
C ILE A 442 9.10 -1.99 18.65
N ALA A 443 10.02 -2.82 18.20
CA ALA A 443 10.05 -4.27 18.34
C ALA A 443 11.45 -4.70 18.81
N GLU A 444 11.62 -5.96 19.23
CA GLU A 444 12.93 -6.52 19.60
C GLU A 444 13.98 -6.24 18.51
N GLY A 445 15.16 -5.77 18.91
CA GLY A 445 16.24 -5.33 18.04
C GLY A 445 16.09 -3.91 17.47
N GLU A 446 14.96 -3.22 17.67
CA GLU A 446 14.83 -1.81 17.27
C GLU A 446 15.66 -0.91 18.19
N LEU A 447 16.44 -0.04 17.57
CA LEU A 447 17.31 0.90 18.27
C LEU A 447 16.51 2.06 18.87
N VAL A 448 16.54 2.17 20.19
CA VAL A 448 16.02 3.29 20.97
C VAL A 448 17.11 4.33 21.15
N LEU A 449 16.75 5.59 21.02
CA LEU A 449 17.67 6.69 21.30
C LEU A 449 17.76 6.92 22.81
N THR A 450 18.95 6.69 23.35
CA THR A 450 19.34 7.00 24.72
C THR A 450 20.36 8.15 24.78
N ASP A 451 20.60 8.70 25.96
CA ASP A 451 21.62 9.71 26.21
C ASP A 451 23.06 9.19 26.00
N GLU A 452 23.25 7.87 25.95
CA GLU A 452 24.53 7.21 25.64
C GLU A 452 24.63 6.76 24.17
N GLY A 453 23.58 6.94 23.38
CA GLY A 453 23.54 6.57 21.96
C GLY A 453 22.35 5.68 21.58
N LEU A 454 22.46 5.00 20.44
CA LEU A 454 21.43 4.08 19.96
C LEU A 454 21.64 2.70 20.57
N VAL A 455 20.66 2.23 21.35
CA VAL A 455 20.71 0.96 22.08
C VAL A 455 19.48 0.12 21.67
N PRO A 456 19.61 -1.18 21.34
CA PRO A 456 18.46 -2.05 21.10
C PRO A 456 17.46 -1.98 22.26
N ILE A 457 16.15 -1.96 22.00
CA ILE A 457 15.13 -1.74 23.04
C ILE A 457 15.29 -2.68 24.23
N GLU A 458 15.63 -3.95 23.98
CA GLU A 458 15.87 -4.98 25.00
C GLU A 458 17.11 -4.73 25.87
N GLU A 459 18.06 -3.92 25.39
CA GLU A 459 19.29 -3.54 26.08
C GLU A 459 19.18 -2.17 26.79
N VAL A 460 18.08 -1.43 26.62
CA VAL A 460 17.89 -0.12 27.25
C VAL A 460 17.72 -0.29 28.76
N THR A 461 18.65 0.29 29.52
CA THR A 461 18.64 0.20 30.99
C THR A 461 17.96 1.42 31.63
N THR A 462 17.48 1.29 32.87
CA THR A 462 16.90 2.41 33.66
C THR A 462 17.89 3.53 33.97
N LYS A 463 19.19 3.31 33.78
CA LYS A 463 20.23 4.32 33.98
C LYS A 463 20.32 5.28 32.80
N GLN A 464 19.93 4.81 31.63
CA GLN A 464 19.87 5.60 30.42
C GLN A 464 18.62 6.49 30.45
N LYS A 465 18.70 7.65 29.83
CA LYS A 465 17.54 8.51 29.58
C LYS A 465 17.05 8.25 28.17
N VAL A 466 15.74 8.21 27.98
CA VAL A 466 15.13 8.05 26.66
C VAL A 466 14.57 9.39 26.21
N TRP A 467 14.62 9.65 24.90
CA TRP A 467 14.07 10.85 24.32
C TRP A 467 12.56 10.73 24.12
N ASP A 468 11.75 11.56 24.80
CA ASP A 468 10.27 11.52 24.70
C ASP A 468 9.70 12.41 23.58
N GLY A 469 10.56 13.12 22.85
CA GLY A 469 10.16 14.11 21.86
C GLY A 469 10.45 15.55 22.28
N GLU A 470 10.54 15.84 23.58
CA GLU A 470 10.80 17.18 24.12
C GLU A 470 12.01 17.22 25.08
N ASN A 471 12.20 16.20 25.92
CA ASN A 471 13.25 16.13 26.93
C ASN A 471 13.90 14.74 27.02
N TRP A 472 15.13 14.69 27.54
CA TRP A 472 15.69 13.45 28.08
C TRP A 472 14.96 13.10 29.37
N VAL A 473 14.09 12.11 29.29
CA VAL A 473 13.30 11.68 30.45
C VAL A 473 13.91 10.44 31.06
N ASN A 474 13.90 10.42 32.39
CA ASN A 474 14.06 9.16 33.11
C ASN A 474 12.88 8.29 32.76
N HIS A 475 13.15 7.04 32.42
CA HIS A 475 12.13 6.05 32.13
C HIS A 475 12.28 4.91 33.12
N ASN A 476 11.21 4.16 33.34
CA ASN A 476 11.21 3.04 34.28
C ASN A 476 11.79 1.77 33.64
N GLY A 477 12.80 1.90 32.76
CA GLY A 477 13.27 0.81 31.90
C GLY A 477 12.32 0.57 30.72
N VAL A 478 12.55 -0.50 29.98
CA VAL A 478 11.41 -1.20 29.38
C VAL A 478 10.49 -1.53 30.55
N VAL A 479 9.24 -1.05 30.54
CA VAL A 479 8.30 -1.39 31.61
C VAL A 479 8.02 -2.87 31.50
N PHE A 480 8.82 -3.64 32.22
CA PHE A 480 8.63 -5.04 32.47
C PHE A 480 7.35 -5.16 33.29
N LYS A 481 6.23 -5.39 32.61
CA LYS A 481 4.93 -5.68 33.25
C LYS A 481 4.92 -7.11 33.85
N GLY A 482 6.07 -7.54 34.38
CA GLY A 482 6.37 -8.89 34.86
C GLY A 482 6.86 -9.85 33.76
N VAL A 483 7.53 -10.93 34.18
CA VAL A 483 7.47 -12.19 33.43
C VAL A 483 6.04 -12.66 33.63
N LYS A 484 5.27 -12.76 32.56
CA LYS A 484 4.07 -13.58 32.58
C LYS A 484 4.46 -14.93 32.02
N GLU A 485 4.22 -15.99 32.79
CA GLU A 485 4.27 -17.32 32.20
C GLU A 485 3.39 -17.32 30.97
N VAL A 486 3.91 -17.84 29.87
CA VAL A 486 3.15 -18.03 28.65
C VAL A 486 2.79 -19.49 28.60
N ILE A 487 1.50 -19.76 28.46
CA ILE A 487 1.01 -21.11 28.24
C ILE A 487 0.91 -21.32 26.73
N GLU A 488 1.09 -22.56 26.30
CA GLU A 488 0.87 -22.97 24.93
C GLU A 488 -0.30 -23.93 24.89
N TYR A 489 -1.33 -23.57 24.12
CA TYR A 489 -2.53 -24.38 23.97
C TYR A 489 -3.10 -24.17 22.56
N GLU A 490 -3.35 -25.28 21.85
CA GLU A 490 -3.77 -25.30 20.43
C GLU A 490 -2.93 -24.36 19.52
N GLY A 491 -1.61 -24.35 19.68
CA GLY A 491 -0.68 -23.60 18.82
C GLY A 491 -0.66 -22.08 19.05
N LEU A 492 -1.43 -21.57 20.02
CA LEU A 492 -1.32 -20.20 20.49
C LEU A 492 -0.39 -20.17 21.72
N ARG A 493 0.62 -19.30 21.71
CA ARG A 493 1.47 -19.02 22.87
C ARG A 493 1.18 -17.60 23.35
N ALA A 494 0.55 -17.49 24.51
CA ALA A 494 0.11 -16.21 25.07
C ALA A 494 0.05 -16.29 26.61
N THR A 495 -0.16 -15.15 27.26
CA THR A 495 -0.28 -15.09 28.72
C THR A 495 -1.61 -15.69 29.19
N PRO A 496 -1.68 -16.34 30.36
CA PRO A 496 -2.89 -16.93 30.95
C PRO A 496 -4.13 -16.03 30.93
N ASP A 497 -3.94 -14.74 31.12
CA ASP A 497 -4.98 -13.71 31.18
C ASP A 497 -5.41 -13.18 29.80
N HIS A 498 -4.76 -13.62 28.72
CA HIS A 498 -5.11 -13.23 27.36
C HIS A 498 -6.54 -13.68 27.05
N LEU A 499 -7.36 -12.79 26.48
CA LEU A 499 -8.74 -13.13 26.15
C LEU A 499 -8.79 -13.85 24.80
N VAL A 500 -9.27 -15.10 24.82
CA VAL A 500 -9.41 -15.96 23.65
C VAL A 500 -10.87 -16.30 23.38
N TRP A 501 -11.23 -16.39 22.12
CA TRP A 501 -12.53 -16.87 21.71
C TRP A 501 -12.48 -18.40 21.65
N VAL A 502 -13.53 -19.08 22.12
CA VAL A 502 -13.60 -20.55 22.11
C VAL A 502 -14.93 -21.02 21.53
N LYS A 503 -14.92 -22.16 20.85
CA LYS A 503 -16.06 -22.67 20.09
C LYS A 503 -17.28 -22.83 21.00
N GLY A 504 -18.42 -22.25 20.62
CA GLY A 504 -19.68 -22.34 21.37
C GLY A 504 -19.85 -21.30 22.49
N LYS A 505 -18.91 -20.38 22.72
CA LYS A 505 -19.08 -19.27 23.68
C LYS A 505 -19.34 -17.94 22.94
N PRO A 506 -20.34 -17.13 23.36
CA PRO A 506 -20.66 -15.85 22.74
C PRO A 506 -19.71 -14.70 23.17
N LYS A 507 -18.82 -14.94 24.15
CA LYS A 507 -17.86 -13.96 24.67
C LYS A 507 -16.49 -14.62 24.82
N PRO A 508 -15.38 -13.87 24.72
CA PRO A 508 -14.06 -14.41 24.93
C PRO A 508 -13.85 -14.75 26.42
N ILE A 509 -13.06 -15.79 26.67
CA ILE A 509 -12.68 -16.27 28.00
C ILE A 509 -11.17 -16.11 28.21
N ARG A 510 -10.68 -16.31 29.43
CA ARG A 510 -9.22 -16.25 29.65
C ARG A 510 -8.53 -17.46 29.03
N PHE A 511 -7.33 -17.27 28.51
CA PHE A 511 -6.58 -18.31 27.81
C PHE A 511 -6.32 -19.53 28.68
N ILE A 512 -6.04 -19.32 29.98
CA ILE A 512 -5.90 -20.42 30.94
C ILE A 512 -7.17 -21.23 31.15
N GLU A 513 -8.34 -20.58 31.13
CA GLU A 513 -9.64 -21.26 31.23
C GLU A 513 -9.86 -22.16 30.02
N SER A 514 -9.43 -21.71 28.83
CA SER A 514 -9.53 -22.54 27.63
C SER A 514 -8.64 -23.79 27.68
N ALA A 515 -7.42 -23.66 28.21
CA ALA A 515 -6.48 -24.76 28.36
C ALA A 515 -6.94 -25.78 29.41
N ILE A 516 -7.47 -25.31 30.55
CA ILE A 516 -8.02 -26.16 31.61
C ILE A 516 -9.28 -26.89 31.14
N CYS A 517 -10.22 -26.17 30.54
CA CYS A 517 -11.48 -26.74 30.07
C CYS A 517 -11.34 -27.52 28.76
N LYS A 518 -10.12 -27.60 28.19
CA LYS A 518 -9.81 -28.21 26.88
C LYS A 518 -10.78 -27.77 25.78
N THR A 519 -11.17 -26.50 25.79
CA THR A 519 -12.12 -25.94 24.82
C THR A 519 -11.39 -25.47 23.57
N HIS A 520 -11.87 -25.88 22.41
CA HIS A 520 -11.28 -25.49 21.13
C HIS A 520 -11.26 -23.96 20.96
N LEU A 521 -10.07 -23.40 20.80
CA LEU A 521 -9.88 -21.99 20.49
C LEU A 521 -10.49 -21.71 19.12
N ILE A 522 -11.30 -20.66 19.03
CA ILE A 522 -11.69 -20.07 17.76
C ILE A 522 -10.46 -19.34 17.23
N GLN A 523 -9.58 -20.12 16.63
CA GLN A 523 -8.74 -19.67 15.56
C GLN A 523 -9.73 -19.33 14.46
N THR A 524 -10.21 -18.10 14.40
CA THR A 524 -10.82 -17.70 13.15
C THR A 524 -9.75 -17.96 12.05
N GLY A 525 -10.12 -18.27 10.81
CA GLY A 525 -9.22 -18.80 9.75
C GLY A 525 -8.72 -20.23 9.94
N ASP A 526 -9.28 -21.16 9.15
CA ASP A 526 -8.75 -22.47 8.68
C ASP A 526 -7.73 -23.27 9.51
N GLY A 527 -7.75 -23.16 10.84
CA GLY A 527 -6.70 -23.76 11.66
C GLY A 527 -5.38 -22.97 11.64
N ARG A 528 -5.38 -21.73 11.11
CA ARG A 528 -4.22 -20.82 11.01
C ARG A 528 -4.47 -19.29 11.08
N ARG A 529 -5.69 -18.67 11.17
CA ARG A 529 -5.76 -17.16 11.08
C ARG A 529 -7.05 -16.32 11.35
N THR A 530 -7.11 -15.58 12.47
CA THR A 530 -8.37 -15.01 12.98
C THR A 530 -9.15 -13.96 12.12
N ILE A 531 -10.39 -14.25 11.63
CA ILE A 531 -11.55 -13.32 11.42
C ILE A 531 -11.95 -12.62 12.74
N ARG A 532 -11.82 -11.30 12.80
CA ARG A 532 -12.33 -10.51 13.94
C ARG A 532 -13.83 -10.28 13.80
N LEU A 533 -14.62 -10.83 14.71
CA LEU A 533 -15.96 -10.34 15.02
C LEU A 533 -16.05 -10.19 16.54
N GLY A 534 -16.20 -8.96 17.01
CA GLY A 534 -16.38 -8.64 18.42
C GLY A 534 -17.18 -7.36 18.56
N GLU A 535 -18.12 -7.37 19.51
CA GLU A 535 -19.13 -6.35 19.81
C GLU A 535 -18.59 -4.94 20.17
N ASN A 536 -17.26 -4.75 20.13
CA ASN A 536 -16.58 -3.46 20.28
C ASN A 536 -16.00 -2.91 18.97
N HIS A 537 -16.38 -3.47 17.81
CA HIS A 537 -16.18 -2.79 16.53
C HIS A 537 -17.10 -1.57 16.45
N LYS A 538 -16.64 -0.43 16.99
CA LYS A 538 -17.24 0.86 16.65
C LYS A 538 -16.84 1.21 15.23
N CYS A 539 -17.80 1.10 14.31
CA CYS A 539 -17.75 1.85 13.07
C CYS A 539 -17.51 3.33 13.38
N ARG A 540 -16.88 4.06 12.47
CA ARG A 540 -16.47 5.46 12.64
C ARG A 540 -17.68 6.41 12.67
N GLU A 541 -18.46 6.35 13.75
CA GLU A 541 -19.55 7.27 14.06
C GLU A 541 -19.65 7.46 15.57
N THR A 542 -18.71 8.21 16.14
CA THR A 542 -18.91 9.08 17.32
C THR A 542 -17.55 9.64 17.74
N LEU A 543 -17.22 10.85 17.27
CA LEU A 543 -16.44 11.89 17.97
C LEU A 543 -16.24 13.08 17.00
N GLU A 544 -17.28 13.88 17.01
CA GLU A 544 -17.38 15.34 16.84
C GLU A 544 -16.51 16.13 15.84
N SER A 545 -17.26 16.91 15.08
CA SER A 545 -16.90 18.11 14.35
C SER A 545 -16.48 19.29 15.24
N LYS A 546 -15.54 20.11 14.77
CA LYS A 546 -15.65 21.58 14.77
C LYS A 546 -14.77 22.19 13.64
N ALA A 547 -15.36 23.14 12.92
CA ALA A 547 -14.81 24.08 11.93
C ALA A 547 -14.51 23.62 10.47
N LYS A 548 -15.30 24.16 9.53
CA LYS A 548 -14.98 24.48 8.11
C LYS A 548 -15.54 25.91 7.84
N PRO A 549 -15.08 26.69 6.83
CA PRO A 549 -14.40 26.25 5.60
C PRO A 549 -13.15 27.06 5.18
N LEU A 550 -12.21 26.36 4.53
CA LEU A 550 -11.34 26.90 3.49
C LEU A 550 -11.07 25.85 2.43
N LEU A 551 -11.73 25.96 1.28
CA LEU A 551 -11.23 25.37 0.05
C LEU A 551 -11.33 26.43 -1.04
N CYS A 552 -10.18 26.75 -1.62
CA CYS A 552 -10.05 27.44 -2.90
C CYS A 552 -10.41 26.44 -3.99
N THR A 553 -11.32 26.80 -4.88
CA THR A 553 -11.77 26.00 -6.01
C THR A 553 -10.96 26.37 -7.25
N ASP A 554 -9.84 25.69 -7.49
CA ASP A 554 -9.24 25.69 -8.83
C ASP A 554 -9.23 24.26 -9.39
N THR A 555 -9.86 24.13 -10.56
CA THR A 555 -10.02 22.88 -11.31
C THR A 555 -8.77 22.57 -12.14
N MET A 556 -7.97 21.58 -11.71
CA MET A 556 -7.08 20.87 -12.64
C MET A 556 -7.91 19.85 -13.44
N ARG A 557 -8.02 20.05 -14.76
CA ARG A 557 -8.63 19.05 -15.66
C ARG A 557 -7.87 17.73 -15.52
N ARG A 558 -8.59 16.64 -15.22
CA ARG A 558 -8.14 15.23 -15.07
C ARG A 558 -7.65 14.77 -13.69
N VAL A 559 -7.54 15.63 -12.68
CA VAL A 559 -7.57 15.13 -11.29
C VAL A 559 -9.04 14.88 -10.95
N ARG A 560 -9.46 13.61 -10.83
CA ARG A 560 -10.85 13.30 -10.42
C ARG A 560 -11.12 14.03 -9.10
N LYS A 561 -12.18 14.84 -9.07
CA LYS A 561 -12.63 15.66 -7.92
C LYS A 561 -12.94 14.86 -6.63
N ARG A 562 -12.83 13.52 -6.66
CA ARG A 562 -13.08 12.64 -5.52
C ARG A 562 -11.75 12.26 -4.89
N PRO A 563 -11.36 12.86 -3.74
CA PRO A 563 -10.32 12.28 -2.90
C PRO A 563 -10.70 10.84 -2.50
N MET A 564 -9.71 10.01 -2.17
CA MET A 564 -9.85 8.69 -1.50
C MET A 564 -10.57 8.76 -0.14
N ALA A 565 -11.15 9.90 0.22
CA ALA A 565 -11.94 10.13 1.43
C ALA A 565 -13.16 10.98 1.07
N GLY A 566 -14.31 10.35 0.83
CA GLY A 566 -15.56 11.07 0.59
C GLY A 566 -16.14 11.63 1.89
N LEU A 567 -16.37 12.94 1.96
CA LEU A 567 -17.21 13.56 2.99
C LEU A 567 -18.67 13.53 2.52
N LYS A 568 -19.55 12.83 3.25
CA LYS A 568 -21.01 12.95 3.12
C LYS A 568 -21.61 13.60 4.37
N GLN A 569 -22.60 14.46 4.14
CA GLN A 569 -23.35 15.25 5.12
C GLN A 569 -24.69 14.55 5.39
N SER A 570 -25.16 14.47 6.64
CA SER A 570 -26.55 14.09 6.93
C SER A 570 -27.10 14.80 8.18
N LYS A 571 -28.43 14.84 8.27
CA LYS A 571 -29.23 15.78 9.06
C LYS A 571 -29.22 15.45 10.56
N VAL A 572 -29.20 16.53 11.36
CA VAL A 572 -29.17 16.52 12.83
C VAL A 572 -30.43 15.89 13.42
N GLY A 573 -30.25 14.83 14.21
CA GLY A 573 -31.22 14.33 15.19
C GLY A 573 -30.60 14.36 16.59
N GLN A 574 -31.26 15.02 17.55
CA GLN A 574 -30.78 15.19 18.93
C GLN A 574 -30.81 13.86 19.70
N ILE A 575 -29.71 13.51 20.37
CA ILE A 575 -29.73 12.54 21.47
C ILE A 575 -29.13 13.20 22.73
N LYS A 576 -29.93 13.19 23.80
CA LYS A 576 -29.63 13.69 25.15
C LYS A 576 -28.76 12.70 25.92
N ARG A 577 -27.90 13.27 26.79
CA ARG A 577 -27.16 12.68 27.95
C ARG A 577 -25.73 12.19 27.70
N VAL A 578 -24.77 13.06 28.02
CA VAL A 578 -23.49 12.70 28.67
C VAL A 578 -23.22 13.74 29.78
N SER A 579 -22.72 13.26 30.92
CA SER A 579 -22.57 13.94 32.22
C SER A 579 -21.51 15.05 32.27
N SER A 580 -21.74 16.00 33.17
CA SER A 580 -21.15 17.34 33.31
C SER A 580 -19.77 17.45 33.99
N LEU A 581 -18.82 16.55 33.73
CA LEU A 581 -17.53 16.55 34.45
C LEU A 581 -16.29 16.98 33.66
N LEU A 582 -16.44 17.50 32.44
CA LEU A 582 -15.35 18.12 31.66
C LEU A 582 -15.82 19.38 30.91
N ALA A 583 -16.54 20.27 31.59
CA ALA A 583 -16.84 21.60 31.06
C ALA A 583 -15.64 22.52 31.31
N ALA A 584 -14.72 22.61 30.34
CA ALA A 584 -13.79 23.73 30.25
C ALA A 584 -14.39 24.85 29.39
N GLU A 585 -14.27 26.06 29.92
CA GLU A 585 -14.98 27.27 29.55
C GLU A 585 -14.60 27.84 28.17
N THR A 586 -15.51 28.67 27.69
CA THR A 586 -15.64 29.25 26.36
C THR A 586 -14.52 30.21 25.90
N ASN A 587 -14.25 30.11 24.59
CA ASN A 587 -14.01 31.19 23.60
C ASN A 587 -12.75 32.07 23.68
N THR A 588 -12.07 32.27 22.54
CA THR A 588 -12.24 33.50 21.73
C THR A 588 -11.41 33.51 20.43
N ASN A 589 -12.02 34.11 19.40
CA ASN A 589 -11.53 34.70 18.14
C ASN A 589 -10.03 34.62 17.79
N MET A 590 -9.72 34.02 16.63
CA MET A 590 -8.55 34.41 15.82
C MET A 590 -8.95 34.58 14.35
N ALA A 591 -9.10 35.85 13.98
CA ALA A 591 -9.14 36.31 12.61
C ALA A 591 -7.86 35.91 11.86
N ARG A 592 -8.02 35.53 10.59
CA ARG A 592 -6.88 35.29 9.69
C ARG A 592 -6.09 36.57 9.50
N LYS A 593 -4.78 36.52 9.78
CA LYS A 593 -3.81 37.32 9.03
C LYS A 593 -3.23 36.44 7.92
N ALA A 594 -3.21 36.97 6.70
CA ALA A 594 -2.56 36.36 5.56
C ALA A 594 -1.10 36.07 5.90
N ALA A 595 -0.71 34.79 5.90
CA ALA A 595 0.69 34.41 6.00
C ALA A 595 1.38 34.80 4.69
N LYS A 596 2.41 35.65 4.83
CA LYS A 596 3.29 36.09 3.75
C LYS A 596 3.91 34.88 3.07
N CYS A 597 3.76 34.81 1.76
CA CYS A 597 4.53 33.91 0.90
C CYS A 597 6.00 34.36 0.94
N CYS A 598 6.84 33.64 1.67
CA CYS A 598 8.28 33.91 1.68
C CYS A 598 8.89 33.44 0.35
N LYS A 599 9.51 34.39 -0.37
CA LYS A 599 10.37 34.12 -1.53
C LYS A 599 11.49 33.18 -1.11
N THR A 600 11.45 31.93 -1.56
CA THR A 600 12.62 31.04 -1.50
C THR A 600 13.70 31.63 -2.40
N ALA A 601 14.87 31.90 -1.83
CA ALA A 601 16.04 32.33 -2.58
C ALA A 601 16.42 31.25 -3.59
N MET A 602 16.31 31.57 -4.89
CA MET A 602 16.90 30.78 -5.95
C MET A 602 18.41 30.82 -5.79
N ARG A 603 19.02 29.64 -5.70
CA ARG A 603 20.48 29.45 -5.74
C ARG A 603 21.00 30.00 -7.07
N GLN A 604 21.68 31.14 -7.05
CA GLN A 604 22.41 31.64 -8.21
C GLN A 604 23.62 30.72 -8.45
N SER A 605 23.63 30.08 -9.62
CA SER A 605 24.78 29.34 -10.14
C SER A 605 25.97 30.28 -10.33
N LYS A 606 27.10 30.01 -9.64
CA LYS A 606 28.41 30.58 -9.95
C LYS A 606 28.97 29.93 -11.22
N ARG A 607 28.45 30.32 -12.39
CA ARG A 607 29.15 30.19 -13.68
C ARG A 607 28.83 31.41 -14.54
N SER A 608 29.53 32.51 -14.27
CA SER A 608 29.69 33.61 -15.20
C SER A 608 30.65 33.18 -16.30
N LYS A 609 30.11 32.89 -17.49
CA LYS A 609 30.70 33.06 -18.83
C LYS A 609 29.97 32.11 -19.78
N LEU A 610 28.98 32.67 -20.46
CA LEU A 610 28.54 32.38 -21.84
C LEU A 610 27.14 32.99 -22.02
N GLN A 611 27.09 34.32 -21.99
CA GLN A 611 26.03 35.06 -22.64
C GLN A 611 26.24 34.90 -24.15
N LYS A 612 25.38 34.12 -24.81
CA LYS A 612 24.87 34.32 -26.18
C LYS A 612 24.20 33.04 -26.63
N LEU A 613 22.87 33.07 -26.60
CA LEU A 613 21.89 32.46 -27.52
C LEU A 613 20.56 32.35 -26.77
N TRP A 614 19.87 33.49 -26.69
CA TRP A 614 18.46 33.53 -26.35
C TRP A 614 17.64 33.01 -27.55
N CYS A 615 16.76 32.04 -27.31
CA CYS A 615 15.54 31.87 -28.10
C CYS A 615 14.33 31.80 -27.16
N LYS A 616 13.26 32.47 -27.59
CA LYS A 616 12.03 32.84 -26.88
C LYS A 616 11.37 31.66 -26.14
N ARG A 617 10.99 31.88 -24.88
CA ARG A 617 10.01 31.04 -24.17
C ARG A 617 8.62 31.35 -24.71
N ASP A 618 7.96 30.36 -25.31
CA ASP A 618 6.54 30.44 -25.64
C ASP A 618 5.71 30.64 -24.37
N LYS A 619 4.96 31.75 -24.34
CA LYS A 619 3.90 32.00 -23.36
C LYS A 619 2.65 31.28 -23.87
N VAL A 620 2.22 30.22 -23.21
CA VAL A 620 0.90 29.64 -23.42
C VAL A 620 -0.13 30.60 -22.82
N VAL A 621 -0.81 31.37 -23.66
CA VAL A 621 -1.98 32.17 -23.30
C VAL A 621 -3.21 31.26 -23.44
N LEU A 622 -3.92 31.04 -22.33
CA LEU A 622 -5.20 30.32 -22.33
C LEU A 622 -6.35 31.32 -22.54
N PRO A 623 -7.18 31.18 -23.59
CA PRO A 623 -8.34 32.04 -23.76
C PRO A 623 -9.47 31.61 -22.82
N PHE A 624 -9.91 32.53 -21.96
CA PHE A 624 -11.15 32.38 -21.19
C PHE A 624 -12.32 32.94 -22.00
N CYS A 625 -13.17 32.07 -22.54
CA CYS A 625 -14.44 32.47 -23.12
C CYS A 625 -15.52 32.46 -22.04
N PHE A 626 -15.98 33.63 -21.60
CA PHE A 626 -17.23 33.78 -20.88
C PHE A 626 -18.39 33.74 -21.89
N ARG A 627 -19.15 32.65 -21.90
CA ARG A 627 -20.52 32.65 -22.45
C ARG A 627 -21.49 32.27 -21.35
N SER A 628 -22.18 33.28 -20.85
CA SER A 628 -23.40 33.17 -20.07
C SER A 628 -24.52 32.61 -20.96
N ARG A 629 -25.36 31.74 -20.40
CA ARG A 629 -26.74 31.57 -20.86
C ARG A 629 -27.64 31.60 -19.63
N LEU A 630 -28.55 32.57 -19.64
CA LEU A 630 -29.64 32.77 -18.71
C LEU A 630 -30.56 31.54 -18.68
N VAL A 631 -31.14 31.26 -17.52
CA VAL A 631 -32.41 30.52 -17.41
C VAL A 631 -33.36 31.34 -16.54
N ASP A 632 -34.55 31.52 -17.09
CA ASP A 632 -35.67 32.40 -16.74
C ASP A 632 -36.42 31.94 -15.47
N PHE A 633 -36.77 32.88 -14.59
CA PHE A 633 -37.57 32.66 -13.38
C PHE A 633 -38.96 33.27 -13.56
N THR A 634 -39.84 32.59 -14.27
CA THR A 634 -41.27 32.93 -14.31
C THR A 634 -42.14 31.67 -14.35
N ARG A 635 -42.49 31.14 -13.17
CA ARG A 635 -43.75 30.44 -12.88
C ARG A 635 -43.83 30.13 -11.38
N GLY A 636 -44.55 30.98 -10.66
CA GLY A 636 -45.07 30.68 -9.33
C GLY A 636 -46.40 29.92 -9.40
N ARG A 637 -46.64 29.10 -8.37
CA ARG A 637 -47.93 28.60 -7.82
C ARG A 637 -47.55 27.61 -6.70
N GLN A 638 -48.21 27.47 -5.56
CA GLN A 638 -49.13 28.27 -4.76
C GLN A 638 -49.24 27.50 -3.42
N CYS A 639 -49.36 28.19 -2.30
CA CYS A 639 -49.54 27.60 -0.97
C CYS A 639 -50.87 26.82 -0.84
N ALA A 640 -50.87 25.76 -0.03
CA ALA A 640 -52.07 25.26 0.63
C ALA A 640 -51.88 25.31 2.17
N LYS A 641 -52.78 26.05 2.81
CA LYS A 641 -52.93 26.22 4.26
C LYS A 641 -53.39 24.92 4.93
N ARG A 642 -52.98 24.70 6.18
CA ARG A 642 -53.89 24.17 7.21
C ARG A 642 -53.64 24.85 8.57
N LEU A 643 -54.75 25.31 9.13
CA LEU A 643 -54.95 26.02 10.39
C LEU A 643 -55.02 25.04 11.58
N GLY A 644 -54.80 25.56 12.79
CA GLY A 644 -55.08 24.90 14.07
C GLY A 644 -54.22 25.47 15.21
N ILE A 645 -54.51 26.66 15.74
CA ILE A 645 -55.35 26.95 16.93
C ILE A 645 -54.64 26.66 18.29
N ARG A 646 -54.27 27.78 18.97
CA ARG A 646 -54.23 28.06 20.44
C ARG A 646 -53.44 27.12 21.38
N SER A 647 -52.88 27.55 22.52
CA SER A 647 -53.21 28.67 23.43
C SER A 647 -52.00 29.14 24.26
N ASP A 648 -52.11 30.40 24.68
CA ASP A 648 -51.26 31.17 25.57
C ASP A 648 -51.11 30.62 27.01
N LYS A 649 -49.99 30.99 27.65
CA LYS A 649 -49.93 31.72 28.94
C LYS A 649 -48.47 32.13 29.21
N TYR A 650 -48.13 33.42 29.12
CA TYR A 650 -48.08 34.40 30.24
C TYR A 650 -47.01 34.06 31.31
N LYS A 651 -46.17 34.96 31.85
CA LYS A 651 -45.99 36.42 31.76
C LYS A 651 -44.66 36.71 32.51
N ARG A 652 -43.89 37.69 32.02
CA ARG A 652 -43.14 38.80 32.68
C ARG A 652 -42.63 38.66 34.14
N GLN A 653 -41.62 39.36 34.65
CA GLN A 653 -40.59 40.37 34.27
C GLN A 653 -40.28 41.06 35.64
N LEU A 654 -39.05 41.36 36.05
CA LEU A 654 -38.46 42.73 36.10
C LEU A 654 -37.49 42.83 37.31
N ARG A 655 -36.26 43.32 37.05
CA ARG A 655 -35.55 44.46 37.70
C ARG A 655 -35.26 44.36 39.24
N LYS A 656 -34.21 44.95 39.84
CA LYS A 656 -33.39 46.14 39.55
C LYS A 656 -32.23 46.20 40.60
N ARG A 657 -31.01 46.52 40.12
CA ARG A 657 -30.06 47.57 40.59
C ARG A 657 -29.54 47.68 42.05
N LYS A 658 -28.22 47.99 42.10
CA LYS A 658 -27.43 48.95 42.96
C LYS A 658 -26.54 48.37 44.10
N TYR A 659 -25.22 48.27 43.82
CA TYR A 659 -24.05 49.02 44.37
C TYR A 659 -24.12 49.58 45.83
N PRO A 660 -22.98 49.97 46.48
CA PRO A 660 -21.69 49.29 46.77
C PRO A 660 -21.11 49.63 48.19
N LEU A 661 -19.83 49.28 48.44
CA LEU A 661 -18.79 49.94 49.27
C LEU A 661 -18.17 49.10 50.41
N CYS A 662 -16.84 48.94 50.32
CA CYS A 662 -15.77 49.17 51.34
C CYS A 662 -16.00 48.71 52.80
N SER A 663 -15.05 48.18 53.59
CA SER A 663 -13.57 48.18 53.57
C SER A 663 -13.01 47.36 54.76
N LYS A 664 -11.67 47.17 54.74
CA LYS A 664 -10.72 47.03 55.88
C LYS A 664 -10.61 45.71 56.67
N ASN A 665 -9.38 45.18 56.57
CA ASN A 665 -8.47 44.70 57.63
C ASN A 665 -9.02 43.90 58.81
N SER A 666 -8.49 42.69 59.00
CA SER A 666 -7.77 42.33 60.24
C SER A 666 -7.04 40.98 60.10
N GLN A 667 -5.82 40.95 60.62
CA GLN A 667 -4.98 39.77 60.85
C GLN A 667 -5.34 39.10 62.18
N SER A 668 -5.11 37.78 62.29
CA SER A 668 -4.48 37.06 63.43
C SER A 668 -4.66 35.54 63.24
N LYS A 669 -3.57 34.75 63.13
CA LYS A 669 -2.86 33.96 64.17
C LYS A 669 -3.72 32.80 64.74
N GLN A 670 -3.39 31.53 64.44
CA GLN A 670 -2.40 30.60 65.06
C GLN A 670 -3.07 29.61 66.02
N GLN A 671 -2.75 28.32 65.85
CA GLN A 671 -2.57 27.19 66.82
C GLN A 671 -3.02 25.88 66.11
N ALA A 672 -2.18 24.89 65.80
CA ALA A 672 -1.23 24.07 66.57
C ALA A 672 -1.91 22.98 67.44
N GLU A 673 -1.72 21.70 67.09
CA GLU A 673 -1.57 20.49 67.94
C GLU A 673 -1.57 19.24 67.01
N ARG A 674 -0.44 18.53 66.84
CA ARG A 674 0.14 17.39 67.60
C ARG A 674 -0.60 16.04 67.43
N TYR A 675 0.14 15.09 66.79
CA TYR A 675 0.20 13.60 66.82
C TYR A 675 -0.44 12.88 68.04
N PRO A 676 -0.70 11.52 68.05
CA PRO A 676 0.14 10.47 67.43
C PRO A 676 -0.47 9.11 66.96
N ASN A 677 0.37 8.36 66.23
CA ASN A 677 0.69 6.91 66.23
C ASN A 677 -0.27 5.75 65.85
N THR A 678 0.35 4.81 65.11
CA THR A 678 0.22 3.32 65.05
C THR A 678 -1.07 2.74 64.47
N VAL A 679 -1.07 1.78 63.53
CA VAL A 679 -0.19 0.59 63.30
C VAL A 679 0.17 0.45 61.82
#